data_AF-A0A9X7WG87-F1
#
_entry.id   AF-A0A9X7WG87-F1
#
_cell.length_a   1.000
_cell.length_b   1.000
_cell.length_c   1.000
_cell.angle_alpha   90.00
_cell.angle_beta   90.00
_cell.angle_gamma   90.00
#
_symmetry.space_group_name_H-M   'P 1'
#
loop_
_entity.id
_entity.type
_entity.pdbx_description
1 polymer ?
#
loop_
_entity_poly.entity_id
_entity_poly.type
_entity_poly.pdbx_seq_one_letter_code
_entity_poly.pdbx_strand_id
1 'polypeptide(L)'
;MSRRHSSSQPDNTGARYRKRVIGATSAVGAFLAFGMAPLAAAPTAHADGDFDLGDLFGDLFSSWSTTDSGDTAATWDLSALFGAADPGSAAGDPFSWTGIMDQWFYEPLHSIAQLWITNPFGEAVNGMINQWSGMYLIGNGVAGTEDNPNGGDGGLWFGDGGAGWSSDQAGVAGGDGGSALGWLGNGGDGGAGGAGAAGGDGGAGGWFMGHGGAGGAGGAATVAGGFGGAGGDGGAAAAWYFGNGGAGGAGGAGMNGTTNVTGTGMSGGQGGNGGAGGRSGYMFGDGGQGGAGGAAGNGGNGTTGATDGLAGGTGGNGGNGGAGGARGSDYYASSFFGSAGASGDGANGGNGGAGGEAAKDGAGDYLGQGGGGGTGGAGGSGEHGGNGGTGGNGGDGNGLNKTDPTVPYSTGGQGGTGGQGGNSLGANTGGTGGDGGKGGLGAVGFGGQGGTGGQGGDSDSGTGGAGGNGGVAGNGATNDNTVATTGGQGGYGGQGGNSNTGTSGAGGNGAAGGNGTLRGGNGGGGGGGGYSQTGNGGNGGNGGAAGKGLGWNDGTTTWSAGGNGGSGGTGGMSGGTGNGGNGGAAAAGADGATGAGVVSIGGMGGSGGAGGSTSGGTAGAGADGGAGGNGTASGGEGGRGGDGGPGYQGLATKSGGGAGGNGGAGGNSGGVATPDDAPAGFGTSHAGTGGAGGAGGSASYSAAGGQGGNGGTGGAGSGSIDGGTGGAGGAGGNGVTAGNAGNGGAGGTAAAGNGGTGGAGGTGGTADDGAAGISGIPVLPGGANTAGGNGGNGAAGGTGGNGGVGGASTSGTGGNGGAGGTGGDGGGGGAGGPGGTNPDTGNGYNGGNGGNGGNGGTGGNGGGHGTGGAGNGTGGAAGSGGNAGAAGAAGPGGAATGTGTPGADGAAGSAGTTGGSGTPGT
;
A
#
# COMPACT_ATOMS: atom_id res chain seq x y z
N MET A 1 -16.61 40.01 -11.22
CA MET A 1 -17.78 39.82 -12.11
C MET A 1 -17.36 38.80 -13.16
N SER A 2 -17.98 37.65 -13.40
CA SER A 2 -19.36 37.21 -13.24
C SER A 2 -19.38 35.76 -12.72
N ARG A 3 -20.31 35.45 -11.82
CA ARG A 3 -20.54 34.13 -11.22
C ARG A 3 -21.48 33.33 -12.13
N ARG A 4 -21.24 32.03 -12.28
CA ARG A 4 -22.29 31.07 -12.66
C ARG A 4 -22.33 29.95 -11.61
N HIS A 5 -23.51 29.84 -11.01
CA HIS A 5 -23.89 28.83 -10.04
C HIS A 5 -24.20 27.51 -10.75
N SER A 6 -23.84 26.39 -10.14
CA SER A 6 -24.61 25.14 -10.26
C SER A 6 -24.64 24.48 -8.88
N SER A 7 -25.83 24.09 -8.47
CA SER A 7 -26.20 23.63 -7.14
C SER A 7 -25.82 22.17 -6.89
N SER A 8 -25.07 21.93 -5.82
CA SER A 8 -24.88 20.64 -5.17
C SER A 8 -25.97 20.43 -4.11
N GLN A 9 -26.71 19.32 -4.18
CA GLN A 9 -27.53 18.84 -3.06
C GLN A 9 -26.85 17.62 -2.44
N PRO A 10 -26.68 17.55 -1.10
CA PRO A 10 -26.12 16.41 -0.38
C PRO A 10 -27.23 15.53 0.19
N ASP A 11 -27.08 14.20 0.12
CA ASP A 11 -27.94 13.28 0.89
C ASP A 11 -27.11 12.34 1.78
N ASN A 12 -27.25 12.62 3.08
CA ASN A 12 -27.41 11.72 4.22
C ASN A 12 -26.49 10.48 4.42
N THR A 13 -25.48 10.69 5.26
CA THR A 13 -24.75 9.63 5.99
C THR A 13 -25.48 9.22 7.26
N GLY A 14 -26.09 8.04 7.27
CA GLY A 14 -26.62 7.39 8.47
C GLY A 14 -25.60 6.41 9.07
N ALA A 15 -24.82 6.87 10.04
CA ALA A 15 -23.87 6.06 10.82
C ALA A 15 -24.57 4.92 11.58
N ARG A 16 -23.99 3.71 11.55
CA ARG A 16 -24.35 2.64 12.51
C ARG A 16 -23.11 1.93 13.05
N TYR A 17 -22.83 2.20 14.32
CA TYR A 17 -21.96 1.45 15.22
C TYR A 17 -22.34 -0.04 15.25
N ARG A 18 -21.36 -0.96 15.29
CA ARG A 18 -21.47 -2.26 15.99
C ARG A 18 -20.11 -2.88 16.30
N LYS A 19 -20.09 -3.69 17.37
CA LYS A 19 -18.95 -4.07 18.24
C LYS A 19 -18.13 -5.27 17.72
N ARG A 20 -16.85 -5.28 18.11
CA ARG A 20 -15.81 -6.32 17.95
C ARG A 20 -16.20 -7.71 18.48
N VAL A 21 -15.71 -8.76 17.80
CA VAL A 21 -15.24 -10.04 18.40
C VAL A 21 -14.00 -10.53 17.62
N ILE A 22 -13.07 -11.18 18.32
CA ILE A 22 -11.69 -11.56 17.94
C ILE A 22 -11.54 -13.10 17.90
N GLY A 23 -10.69 -13.61 17.00
CA GLY A 23 -9.92 -14.87 17.14
C GLY A 23 -10.12 -15.88 15.99
N ALA A 24 -9.17 -16.70 15.54
CA ALA A 24 -7.72 -16.81 15.67
C ALA A 24 -7.20 -17.80 14.59
N THR A 25 -5.94 -17.65 14.18
CA THR A 25 -5.20 -18.39 13.15
C THR A 25 -4.85 -19.85 13.50
N SER A 26 -4.77 -20.75 12.52
CA SER A 26 -3.64 -21.71 12.37
C SER A 26 -3.69 -22.54 11.08
N ALA A 27 -2.51 -22.80 10.51
CA ALA A 27 -2.24 -23.63 9.34
C ALA A 27 -1.49 -24.92 9.76
N VAL A 28 -1.53 -25.98 8.92
CA VAL A 28 -0.46 -26.97 8.58
C VAL A 28 -1.12 -28.22 7.95
N GLY A 29 -0.58 -28.73 6.83
CA GLY A 29 -1.11 -29.85 6.05
C GLY A 29 -0.39 -31.20 6.22
N ALA A 30 -0.81 -32.22 5.47
CA ALA A 30 0.00 -33.37 5.01
C ALA A 30 -0.79 -34.29 4.05
N PHE A 31 -0.07 -34.81 3.05
CA PHE A 31 -0.45 -35.86 2.08
C PHE A 31 -0.70 -37.23 2.73
N LEU A 32 -1.58 -38.07 2.14
CA LEU A 32 -1.43 -39.53 2.17
C LEU A 32 -1.98 -40.18 0.89
N ALA A 33 -1.20 -41.09 0.30
CA ALA A 33 -1.49 -41.90 -0.88
C ALA A 33 -1.72 -43.38 -0.49
N PHE A 34 -2.16 -44.19 -1.48
CA PHE A 34 -2.31 -45.67 -1.54
C PHE A 34 -3.75 -46.18 -1.33
N GLY A 35 -4.34 -47.14 -2.07
CA GLY A 35 -3.87 -48.06 -3.11
C GLY A 35 -5.03 -48.95 -3.63
N MET A 36 -4.75 -49.77 -4.65
CA MET A 36 -5.68 -50.52 -5.50
C MET A 36 -6.26 -51.85 -4.95
N ALA A 37 -7.54 -52.13 -5.28
CA ALA A 37 -8.21 -53.43 -5.63
C ALA A 37 -8.40 -54.52 -4.53
N PRO A 38 -9.41 -55.44 -4.59
CA PRO A 38 -10.08 -55.96 -5.80
C PRO A 38 -11.62 -56.11 -5.79
N LEU A 39 -12.12 -56.20 -7.03
CA LEU A 39 -13.39 -56.75 -7.52
C LEU A 39 -13.85 -58.03 -6.77
N ALA A 40 -15.08 -58.00 -6.24
CA ALA A 40 -15.82 -59.19 -5.86
C ALA A 40 -17.32 -59.03 -6.18
N ALA A 41 -17.81 -60.01 -6.95
CA ALA A 41 -19.17 -60.44 -7.26
C ALA A 41 -20.38 -59.53 -6.94
N ALA A 42 -21.17 -59.29 -7.98
CA ALA A 42 -22.54 -58.79 -7.90
C ALA A 42 -23.39 -59.61 -6.91
N PRO A 43 -24.07 -58.97 -5.95
CA PRO A 43 -25.20 -59.59 -5.27
C PRO A 43 -26.44 -59.52 -6.15
N THR A 44 -27.14 -60.63 -6.12
CA THR A 44 -28.44 -60.95 -6.69
C THR A 44 -29.50 -59.86 -6.48
N ALA A 45 -30.27 -59.62 -7.55
CA ALA A 45 -31.53 -58.89 -7.49
C ALA A 45 -32.47 -59.53 -6.46
N HIS A 46 -32.87 -58.75 -5.46
CA HIS A 46 -34.05 -59.00 -4.65
C HIS A 46 -35.14 -58.07 -5.17
N ALA A 47 -36.05 -58.66 -5.94
CA ALA A 47 -37.36 -58.08 -6.18
C ALA A 47 -38.24 -58.52 -5.01
N ASP A 48 -38.35 -57.68 -3.98
CA ASP A 48 -39.42 -57.77 -3.00
C ASP A 48 -39.94 -56.34 -2.76
N GLY A 49 -41.17 -56.12 -3.21
CA GLY A 49 -41.93 -54.91 -2.91
C GLY A 49 -42.52 -55.05 -1.52
N ASP A 50 -41.95 -54.31 -0.58
CA ASP A 50 -42.67 -53.71 0.54
C ASP A 50 -41.90 -52.44 0.94
N PHE A 51 -42.52 -51.29 0.65
CA PHE A 51 -42.01 -49.97 1.05
C PHE A 51 -42.36 -49.75 2.52
N ASP A 52 -41.47 -50.11 3.44
CA ASP A 52 -41.60 -49.70 4.84
C ASP A 52 -40.94 -48.33 5.05
N LEU A 53 -41.76 -47.29 5.03
CA LEU A 53 -41.37 -45.94 5.43
C LEU A 53 -40.97 -45.87 6.92
N GLY A 54 -41.26 -46.91 7.71
CA GLY A 54 -40.87 -47.03 9.12
C GLY A 54 -39.39 -47.32 9.34
N ASP A 55 -38.72 -48.06 8.44
CA ASP A 55 -37.33 -48.50 8.65
C ASP A 55 -36.29 -47.45 8.25
N LEU A 56 -36.54 -46.63 7.22
CA LEU A 56 -35.63 -45.52 6.85
C LEU A 56 -35.57 -44.43 7.94
N PHE A 57 -36.73 -44.11 8.54
CA PHE A 57 -36.78 -43.21 9.70
C PHE A 57 -36.41 -43.96 11.00
N GLY A 58 -36.72 -45.26 11.10
CA GLY A 58 -36.42 -46.10 12.25
C GLY A 58 -34.92 -46.32 12.48
N ASP A 59 -34.12 -46.48 11.43
CA ASP A 59 -32.66 -46.61 11.53
C ASP A 59 -31.99 -45.26 11.89
N LEU A 60 -32.56 -44.15 11.41
CA LEU A 60 -32.13 -42.79 11.75
C LEU A 60 -32.49 -42.41 13.21
N PHE A 61 -33.68 -42.79 13.69
CA PHE A 61 -34.10 -42.55 15.08
C PHE A 61 -33.52 -43.56 16.10
N SER A 62 -33.16 -44.77 15.66
CA SER A 62 -32.47 -45.76 16.52
C SER A 62 -30.99 -45.40 16.72
N SER A 63 -30.32 -44.87 15.69
CA SER A 63 -29.00 -44.23 15.79
C SER A 63 -28.94 -43.10 16.83
N TRP A 64 -30.02 -42.33 16.98
CA TRP A 64 -30.16 -41.32 18.03
C TRP A 64 -30.31 -41.95 19.43
N SER A 65 -30.97 -43.11 19.55
CA SER A 65 -31.50 -43.63 20.83
C SER A 65 -30.80 -44.87 21.41
N THR A 66 -29.82 -45.46 20.74
CA THR A 66 -29.00 -46.54 21.33
C THR A 66 -27.65 -46.03 21.80
N THR A 67 -27.53 -45.80 23.11
CA THR A 67 -26.24 -45.84 23.80
C THR A 67 -25.76 -47.29 23.83
N ASP A 68 -25.03 -47.75 22.81
CA ASP A 68 -24.31 -49.02 22.98
C ASP A 68 -23.15 -48.80 23.95
N SER A 69 -23.31 -49.43 25.11
CA SER A 69 -22.43 -49.27 26.27
C SER A 69 -21.40 -50.39 26.23
N GLY A 70 -20.36 -50.21 25.43
CA GLY A 70 -19.10 -50.93 25.62
C GLY A 70 -18.38 -51.36 24.35
N ASP A 71 -17.55 -50.49 23.79
CA ASP A 71 -16.14 -50.80 23.52
C ASP A 71 -15.34 -49.52 23.25
N THR A 72 -14.07 -49.55 23.65
CA THR A 72 -13.13 -48.42 23.61
C THR A 72 -12.69 -48.06 22.18
N ALA A 73 -12.76 -46.76 21.87
CA ALA A 73 -12.07 -46.06 20.78
C ALA A 73 -12.48 -46.44 19.34
N ALA A 74 -13.76 -46.27 19.00
CA ALA A 74 -14.14 -45.85 17.65
C ALA A 74 -14.15 -44.31 17.63
N THR A 75 -13.12 -43.71 17.04
CA THR A 75 -13.16 -42.29 16.68
C THR A 75 -14.38 -42.08 15.80
N TRP A 76 -15.28 -41.21 16.23
CA TRP A 76 -16.46 -40.82 15.47
C TRP A 76 -15.97 -40.23 14.14
N ASP A 77 -16.03 -40.99 13.07
CA ASP A 77 -15.73 -40.49 11.74
C ASP A 77 -16.93 -39.69 11.22
N LEU A 78 -17.05 -38.47 11.74
CA LEU A 78 -18.05 -37.49 11.31
C LEU A 78 -17.89 -37.13 9.82
N SER A 79 -16.73 -37.38 9.20
CA SER A 79 -16.52 -37.15 7.77
C SER A 79 -17.27 -38.15 6.89
N ALA A 80 -17.62 -39.33 7.43
CA ALA A 80 -18.37 -40.37 6.72
C ALA A 80 -19.89 -40.24 6.88
N LEU A 81 -20.37 -39.58 7.96
CA LEU A 81 -21.80 -39.32 8.20
C LEU A 81 -22.31 -38.09 7.42
N PHE A 82 -21.45 -37.10 7.20
CA PHE A 82 -21.72 -35.91 6.39
C PHE A 82 -20.88 -35.97 5.12
N GLY A 83 -21.18 -36.95 4.25
CA GLY A 83 -20.44 -37.21 3.01
C GLY A 83 -20.00 -35.93 2.29
N ALA A 84 -18.83 -35.98 1.65
CA ALA A 84 -18.19 -34.85 0.96
C ALA A 84 -19.23 -33.92 0.33
N ALA A 85 -19.22 -32.65 0.77
CA ALA A 85 -20.12 -31.59 0.35
C ALA A 85 -20.50 -31.73 -1.13
N ASP A 86 -21.80 -31.76 -1.40
CA ASP A 86 -22.32 -31.69 -2.77
C ASP A 86 -21.73 -30.44 -3.44
N PRO A 87 -21.03 -30.54 -4.59
CA PRO A 87 -20.37 -29.41 -5.24
C PRO A 87 -21.28 -28.25 -5.65
N GLY A 88 -22.61 -28.35 -5.48
CA GLY A 88 -23.58 -27.27 -5.69
C GLY A 88 -24.19 -26.66 -4.42
N SER A 89 -23.94 -27.22 -3.23
CA SER A 89 -24.59 -26.76 -1.99
C SER A 89 -23.91 -25.50 -1.41
N ALA A 90 -24.59 -24.37 -1.52
CA ALA A 90 -24.16 -23.06 -1.00
C ALA A 90 -24.24 -22.94 0.54
N ALA A 91 -24.47 -24.04 1.27
CA ALA A 91 -24.63 -24.01 2.71
C ALA A 91 -23.31 -23.59 3.41
N GLY A 92 -23.30 -22.36 3.92
CA GLY A 92 -22.39 -21.98 5.00
C GLY A 92 -22.64 -22.85 6.24
N ASP A 93 -21.68 -22.79 7.19
CA ASP A 93 -21.65 -23.48 8.49
C ASP A 93 -22.78 -24.53 8.69
N PRO A 94 -22.48 -25.85 8.64
CA PRO A 94 -23.49 -26.92 8.71
C PRO A 94 -24.28 -26.93 10.02
N PHE A 95 -23.84 -26.17 11.03
CA PHE A 95 -24.55 -25.99 12.30
C PHE A 95 -25.41 -24.71 12.36
N SER A 96 -25.41 -23.91 11.29
CA SER A 96 -26.31 -22.78 11.12
C SER A 96 -27.75 -23.26 10.91
N TRP A 97 -28.72 -22.40 11.21
CA TRP A 97 -30.12 -22.75 11.02
C TRP A 97 -30.49 -22.94 9.54
N THR A 98 -29.87 -22.17 8.63
CA THR A 98 -30.02 -22.36 7.18
C THR A 98 -29.43 -23.69 6.74
N GLY A 99 -28.22 -24.05 7.20
CA GLY A 99 -27.63 -25.37 6.95
C GLY A 99 -28.44 -26.53 7.54
N ILE A 100 -29.04 -26.34 8.72
CA ILE A 100 -29.95 -27.34 9.31
C ILE A 100 -31.24 -27.47 8.48
N MET A 101 -31.83 -26.35 8.04
CA MET A 101 -33.01 -26.37 7.18
C MET A 101 -32.72 -27.04 5.83
N ASP A 102 -31.54 -26.79 5.28
CA ASP A 102 -31.08 -27.40 4.03
C ASP A 102 -30.99 -28.92 4.18
N GLN A 103 -30.14 -29.38 5.10
CA GLN A 103 -29.77 -30.78 5.23
C GLN A 103 -30.88 -31.66 5.80
N TRP A 104 -31.70 -31.14 6.72
CA TRP A 104 -32.67 -31.95 7.48
C TRP A 104 -34.10 -31.81 7.01
N PHE A 105 -34.43 -30.78 6.22
CA PHE A 105 -35.80 -30.52 5.79
C PHE A 105 -35.94 -30.36 4.28
N TYR A 106 -35.12 -29.52 3.65
CA TYR A 106 -35.23 -29.26 2.22
C TYR A 106 -34.72 -30.43 1.38
N GLU A 107 -33.48 -30.87 1.59
CA GLU A 107 -32.86 -31.95 0.82
C GLU A 107 -33.65 -33.28 0.86
N PRO A 108 -34.17 -33.74 2.02
CA PRO A 108 -35.01 -34.93 2.05
C PRO A 108 -36.32 -34.76 1.27
N LEU A 109 -36.94 -33.58 1.36
CA LEU A 109 -38.21 -33.29 0.71
C LEU A 109 -38.04 -33.10 -0.81
N HIS A 110 -36.96 -32.45 -1.23
CA HIS A 110 -36.54 -32.34 -2.63
C HIS A 110 -36.22 -33.72 -3.21
N SER A 111 -35.44 -34.55 -2.49
CA SER A 111 -35.14 -35.93 -2.89
C SER A 111 -36.40 -36.77 -3.11
N ILE A 112 -37.40 -36.68 -2.23
CA ILE A 112 -38.68 -37.38 -2.40
C ILE A 112 -39.43 -36.88 -3.65
N ALA A 113 -39.43 -35.56 -3.89
CA ALA A 113 -40.04 -34.99 -5.08
C ALA A 113 -39.33 -35.43 -6.37
N GLN A 114 -37.99 -35.48 -6.36
CA GLN A 114 -37.21 -35.97 -7.49
C GLN A 114 -37.41 -37.45 -7.76
N LEU A 115 -37.46 -38.27 -6.71
CA LEU A 115 -37.79 -39.69 -6.81
C LEU A 115 -39.20 -39.90 -7.38
N TRP A 116 -40.17 -39.04 -7.04
CA TRP A 116 -41.51 -39.10 -7.64
C TRP A 116 -41.49 -38.70 -9.12
N ILE A 117 -40.80 -37.63 -9.48
CA ILE A 117 -40.77 -37.10 -10.85
C ILE A 117 -40.10 -38.07 -11.82
N THR A 118 -39.05 -38.77 -11.38
CA THR A 118 -38.21 -39.64 -12.23
C THR A 118 -38.58 -41.12 -12.20
N ASN A 119 -39.51 -41.54 -11.34
CA ASN A 119 -39.96 -42.94 -11.28
C ASN A 119 -40.97 -43.25 -12.40
N PRO A 120 -40.87 -44.41 -13.09
CA PRO A 120 -41.80 -44.81 -14.16
C PRO A 120 -43.30 -44.70 -13.83
N PHE A 121 -43.69 -45.00 -12.57
CA PHE A 121 -45.08 -44.84 -12.14
C PHE A 121 -45.46 -43.36 -11.99
N GLY A 122 -44.58 -42.56 -11.37
CA GLY A 122 -44.78 -41.13 -11.20
C GLY A 122 -44.84 -40.40 -12.55
N GLU A 123 -43.96 -40.72 -13.49
CA GLU A 123 -43.97 -40.16 -14.85
C GLU A 123 -45.30 -40.40 -15.59
N ALA A 124 -45.87 -41.61 -15.47
CA ALA A 124 -47.17 -41.92 -16.10
C ALA A 124 -48.31 -41.07 -15.50
N VAL A 125 -48.31 -40.88 -14.19
CA VAL A 125 -49.28 -40.04 -13.47
C VAL A 125 -49.07 -38.56 -13.78
N ASN A 126 -47.83 -38.08 -13.78
CA ASN A 126 -47.47 -36.70 -14.12
C ASN A 126 -47.84 -36.37 -15.56
N GLY A 127 -47.59 -37.29 -16.50
CA GLY A 127 -47.98 -37.16 -17.90
C GLY A 127 -49.49 -37.05 -18.08
N MET A 128 -50.28 -37.83 -17.33
CA MET A 128 -51.74 -37.69 -17.29
C MET A 128 -52.17 -36.32 -16.76
N ILE A 129 -51.60 -35.86 -15.65
CA ILE A 129 -51.91 -34.56 -15.03
C ILE A 129 -51.57 -33.39 -15.95
N ASN A 130 -50.40 -33.40 -16.57
CA ASN A 130 -49.96 -32.38 -17.51
C ASN A 130 -50.85 -32.37 -18.77
N GLN A 131 -51.19 -33.55 -19.30
CA GLN A 131 -52.05 -33.66 -20.47
C GLN A 131 -53.50 -33.19 -20.18
N TRP A 132 -54.04 -33.50 -19.00
CA TRP A 132 -55.38 -33.07 -18.61
C TRP A 132 -55.47 -31.58 -18.31
N SER A 133 -54.40 -30.99 -17.78
CA SER A 133 -54.36 -29.55 -17.50
C SER A 133 -53.99 -28.70 -18.71
N GLY A 134 -53.33 -29.28 -19.72
CA GLY A 134 -52.78 -28.57 -20.87
C GLY A 134 -51.55 -27.72 -20.54
N MET A 135 -50.99 -27.87 -19.33
CA MET A 135 -49.87 -27.09 -18.81
C MET A 135 -48.78 -28.03 -18.30
N TYR A 136 -47.52 -27.60 -18.32
CA TYR A 136 -46.41 -28.33 -17.71
C TYR A 136 -46.40 -28.09 -16.20
N LEU A 137 -47.15 -28.89 -15.44
CA LEU A 137 -47.35 -28.70 -14.00
C LEU A 137 -46.32 -29.46 -13.17
N ILE A 138 -46.01 -30.70 -13.54
CA ILE A 138 -45.09 -31.57 -12.79
C ILE A 138 -44.05 -32.15 -13.74
N GLY A 139 -42.77 -31.87 -13.50
CA GLY A 139 -41.66 -32.40 -14.27
C GLY A 139 -40.44 -31.49 -14.25
N ASN A 140 -39.25 -32.07 -14.42
CA ASN A 140 -38.02 -31.29 -14.51
C ASN A 140 -37.89 -30.62 -15.89
N GLY A 141 -37.17 -29.52 -15.93
CA GLY A 141 -36.77 -28.87 -17.16
C GLY A 141 -35.80 -29.73 -17.96
N VAL A 142 -35.92 -29.66 -19.29
CA VAL A 142 -35.01 -30.37 -20.19
C VAL A 142 -33.66 -29.66 -20.21
N ALA A 143 -32.57 -30.41 -20.13
CA ALA A 143 -31.24 -29.82 -20.25
C ALA A 143 -31.05 -29.16 -21.63
N GLY A 144 -30.33 -28.05 -21.65
CA GLY A 144 -29.93 -27.36 -22.86
C GLY A 144 -29.08 -28.25 -23.78
N THR A 145 -29.11 -27.92 -25.06
CA THR A 145 -28.33 -28.59 -26.12
C THR A 145 -27.65 -27.54 -26.99
N GLU A 146 -26.74 -27.95 -27.85
CA GLU A 146 -26.09 -27.02 -28.80
C GLU A 146 -27.10 -26.19 -29.63
N ASP A 147 -28.19 -26.82 -30.10
CA ASP A 147 -29.22 -26.14 -30.91
C ASP A 147 -30.17 -25.26 -30.06
N ASN A 148 -30.34 -25.59 -28.78
CA ASN A 148 -31.17 -24.85 -27.82
C ASN A 148 -30.40 -24.75 -26.50
N PRO A 149 -29.48 -23.77 -26.38
CA PRO A 149 -28.49 -23.75 -25.29
C PRO A 149 -29.10 -23.68 -23.90
N ASN A 150 -30.22 -22.98 -23.74
CA ASN A 150 -30.81 -22.75 -22.43
C ASN A 150 -31.55 -23.99 -21.94
N GLY A 151 -31.41 -24.27 -20.65
CA GLY A 151 -32.21 -25.26 -19.95
C GLY A 151 -33.68 -24.83 -19.94
N GLY A 152 -34.57 -25.81 -20.12
CA GLY A 152 -36.01 -25.59 -20.03
C GLY A 152 -36.44 -25.35 -18.58
N ASP A 153 -37.56 -24.65 -18.40
CA ASP A 153 -38.15 -24.43 -17.08
C ASP A 153 -38.74 -25.74 -16.50
N GLY A 154 -38.71 -25.84 -15.17
CA GLY A 154 -39.41 -26.88 -14.41
C GLY A 154 -40.93 -26.66 -14.37
N GLY A 155 -41.65 -27.69 -13.94
CA GLY A 155 -43.11 -27.67 -13.84
C GLY A 155 -43.64 -26.59 -12.89
N LEU A 156 -44.81 -26.01 -13.20
CA LEU A 156 -45.44 -24.92 -12.44
C LEU A 156 -45.84 -25.30 -11.00
N TRP A 157 -45.85 -26.59 -10.65
CA TRP A 157 -46.10 -27.09 -9.30
C TRP A 157 -44.87 -27.74 -8.70
N PHE A 158 -44.24 -28.68 -9.39
CA PHE A 158 -43.05 -29.39 -8.91
C PHE A 158 -42.07 -29.68 -10.05
N GLY A 159 -40.80 -29.43 -9.81
CA GLY A 159 -39.72 -29.80 -10.71
C GLY A 159 -38.59 -28.78 -10.73
N ASP A 160 -37.40 -29.29 -11.00
CA ASP A 160 -36.18 -28.49 -11.12
C ASP A 160 -36.09 -27.88 -12.52
N GLY A 161 -35.36 -26.78 -12.64
CA GLY A 161 -34.95 -26.26 -13.94
C GLY A 161 -33.92 -27.17 -14.61
N GLY A 162 -33.93 -27.21 -15.95
CA GLY A 162 -32.92 -27.93 -16.70
C GLY A 162 -31.57 -27.21 -16.65
N ALA A 163 -30.46 -27.95 -16.63
CA ALA A 163 -29.13 -27.35 -16.75
C ALA A 163 -28.95 -26.71 -18.14
N GLY A 164 -28.26 -25.57 -18.19
CA GLY A 164 -27.82 -24.94 -19.42
C GLY A 164 -26.72 -25.75 -20.11
N TRP A 165 -26.64 -25.61 -21.43
CA TRP A 165 -25.63 -26.31 -22.24
C TRP A 165 -24.25 -25.71 -22.03
N SER A 166 -23.26 -26.55 -21.73
CA SER A 166 -21.86 -26.14 -21.70
C SER A 166 -21.27 -26.17 -23.10
N SER A 167 -20.84 -25.00 -23.59
CA SER A 167 -20.27 -24.84 -24.92
C SER A 167 -18.80 -25.28 -24.96
N ASP A 168 -18.44 -26.09 -25.95
CA ASP A 168 -17.04 -26.38 -26.31
C ASP A 168 -16.55 -25.54 -27.50
N GLN A 169 -17.41 -24.67 -28.05
CA GLN A 169 -17.15 -23.86 -29.22
C GLN A 169 -16.63 -22.48 -28.85
N ALA A 170 -15.48 -22.09 -29.41
CA ALA A 170 -14.87 -20.80 -29.17
C ALA A 170 -15.83 -19.64 -29.51
N GLY A 171 -15.97 -18.67 -28.60
CA GLY A 171 -16.84 -17.51 -28.75
C GLY A 171 -18.34 -17.76 -28.56
N VAL A 172 -18.75 -19.01 -28.30
CA VAL A 172 -20.15 -19.36 -28.03
C VAL A 172 -20.36 -19.47 -26.52
N ALA A 173 -21.29 -18.67 -26.00
CA ALA A 173 -21.61 -18.64 -24.57
C ALA A 173 -22.23 -19.97 -24.10
N GLY A 174 -22.10 -20.24 -22.82
CA GLY A 174 -22.88 -21.28 -22.17
C GLY A 174 -24.36 -20.89 -22.15
N GLY A 175 -25.23 -21.89 -22.22
CA GLY A 175 -26.66 -21.64 -22.08
C GLY A 175 -27.06 -21.39 -20.64
N ASP A 176 -28.12 -20.61 -20.45
CA ASP A 176 -28.66 -20.33 -19.11
C ASP A 176 -29.35 -21.55 -18.53
N GLY A 177 -29.30 -21.70 -17.21
CA GLY A 177 -30.09 -22.67 -16.48
C GLY A 177 -31.58 -22.31 -16.49
N GLY A 178 -32.44 -23.32 -16.62
CA GLY A 178 -33.88 -23.15 -16.57
C GLY A 178 -34.37 -22.80 -15.16
N SER A 179 -35.49 -22.11 -15.03
CA SER A 179 -36.06 -21.77 -13.72
C SER A 179 -36.96 -22.88 -13.20
N ALA A 180 -36.91 -23.15 -11.90
CA ALA A 180 -37.95 -23.90 -11.21
C ALA A 180 -39.12 -22.95 -10.90
N LEU A 181 -40.10 -22.86 -11.79
CA LEU A 181 -41.25 -21.95 -11.65
C LEU A 181 -42.26 -22.42 -10.59
N GLY A 182 -42.11 -23.64 -10.07
CA GLY A 182 -43.05 -24.31 -9.18
C GLY A 182 -42.88 -24.05 -7.68
N TRP A 183 -43.73 -24.72 -6.88
CA TRP A 183 -43.77 -24.63 -5.41
C TRP A 183 -42.47 -25.12 -4.80
N LEU A 184 -41.94 -26.21 -5.32
CA LEU A 184 -40.68 -26.81 -4.90
C LEU A 184 -39.85 -27.14 -6.14
N GLY A 185 -38.60 -26.69 -6.13
CA GLY A 185 -37.61 -27.06 -7.14
C GLY A 185 -36.39 -26.14 -7.12
N ASN A 186 -35.26 -26.69 -7.54
CA ASN A 186 -34.01 -25.96 -7.72
C ASN A 186 -33.93 -25.39 -9.14
N GLY A 187 -33.41 -24.18 -9.29
CA GLY A 187 -33.01 -23.66 -10.58
C GLY A 187 -31.90 -24.51 -11.20
N GLY A 188 -31.91 -24.65 -12.52
CA GLY A 188 -30.85 -25.38 -13.22
C GLY A 188 -29.54 -24.58 -13.23
N ASP A 189 -28.41 -25.28 -13.27
CA ASP A 189 -27.11 -24.62 -13.39
C ASP A 189 -26.91 -24.02 -14.79
N GLY A 190 -26.22 -22.88 -14.86
CA GLY A 190 -25.75 -22.31 -16.11
C GLY A 190 -24.61 -23.12 -16.72
N GLY A 191 -24.60 -23.23 -18.04
CA GLY A 191 -23.56 -23.95 -18.78
C GLY A 191 -22.25 -23.18 -18.83
N ALA A 192 -21.12 -23.88 -18.93
CA ALA A 192 -19.82 -23.24 -19.15
C ALA A 192 -19.74 -22.59 -20.54
N GLY A 193 -19.05 -21.45 -20.62
CA GLY A 193 -18.75 -20.78 -21.88
C GLY A 193 -17.64 -21.50 -22.65
N GLY A 194 -17.77 -21.56 -23.97
CA GLY A 194 -16.68 -21.98 -24.83
C GLY A 194 -15.54 -20.96 -24.83
N ALA A 195 -14.40 -21.28 -25.43
CA ALA A 195 -13.19 -20.47 -25.28
C ALA A 195 -13.41 -18.95 -25.52
N GLY A 196 -13.09 -18.13 -24.51
CA GLY A 196 -13.27 -16.68 -24.49
C GLY A 196 -14.72 -16.16 -24.38
N ALA A 197 -15.70 -17.06 -24.25
CA ALA A 197 -17.12 -16.74 -24.15
C ALA A 197 -17.63 -16.82 -22.71
N ALA A 198 -18.71 -16.10 -22.41
CA ALA A 198 -19.30 -16.09 -21.08
C ALA A 198 -19.92 -17.44 -20.71
N GLY A 199 -19.91 -17.77 -19.41
CA GLY A 199 -20.78 -18.81 -18.87
C GLY A 199 -22.24 -18.35 -18.87
N GLY A 200 -23.17 -19.29 -18.91
CA GLY A 200 -24.60 -19.01 -18.79
C GLY A 200 -25.01 -18.75 -17.35
N ASP A 201 -26.10 -18.01 -17.16
CA ASP A 201 -26.60 -17.70 -15.83
C ASP A 201 -27.29 -18.92 -15.20
N GLY A 202 -27.28 -19.01 -13.87
CA GLY A 202 -28.05 -19.99 -13.12
C GLY A 202 -29.55 -19.66 -13.11
N GLY A 203 -30.37 -20.69 -13.16
CA GLY A 203 -31.84 -20.56 -13.14
C GLY A 203 -32.38 -20.20 -11.75
N ALA A 204 -33.57 -19.58 -11.70
CA ALA A 204 -34.20 -19.26 -10.43
C ALA A 204 -34.79 -20.50 -9.73
N GLY A 205 -34.72 -20.54 -8.40
CA GLY A 205 -35.38 -21.56 -7.58
C GLY A 205 -36.88 -21.33 -7.38
N GLY A 206 -37.58 -22.35 -6.90
CA GLY A 206 -39.03 -22.37 -6.65
C GLY A 206 -39.53 -21.22 -5.77
N TRP A 207 -40.78 -20.79 -5.99
CA TRP A 207 -41.39 -19.63 -5.30
C TRP A 207 -41.78 -19.87 -3.84
N PHE A 208 -41.80 -21.12 -3.35
CA PHE A 208 -42.08 -21.43 -1.94
C PHE A 208 -40.85 -22.02 -1.24
N MET A 209 -40.24 -23.06 -1.81
CA MET A 209 -38.93 -23.56 -1.43
C MET A 209 -38.10 -23.90 -2.66
N GLY A 210 -36.81 -23.57 -2.66
CA GLY A 210 -35.94 -23.86 -3.80
C GLY A 210 -34.66 -23.05 -3.84
N HIS A 211 -33.55 -23.70 -4.20
CA HIS A 211 -32.28 -23.01 -4.45
C HIS A 211 -32.23 -22.43 -5.85
N GLY A 212 -31.53 -21.31 -6.02
CA GLY A 212 -31.11 -20.90 -7.35
C GLY A 212 -29.96 -21.76 -7.85
N GLY A 213 -29.89 -21.99 -9.17
CA GLY A 213 -28.81 -22.76 -9.79
C GLY A 213 -27.50 -21.97 -9.83
N ALA A 214 -26.36 -22.66 -9.91
CA ALA A 214 -25.07 -22.00 -10.03
C ALA A 214 -24.90 -21.36 -11.41
N GLY A 215 -24.15 -20.26 -11.49
CA GLY A 215 -23.73 -19.67 -12.75
C GLY A 215 -22.59 -20.47 -13.38
N GLY A 216 -22.60 -20.57 -14.71
CA GLY A 216 -21.58 -21.28 -15.47
C GLY A 216 -20.24 -20.56 -15.49
N ALA A 217 -19.13 -21.32 -15.55
CA ALA A 217 -17.80 -20.71 -15.68
C ALA A 217 -17.61 -20.05 -17.05
N GLY A 218 -16.90 -18.92 -17.09
CA GLY A 218 -16.45 -18.29 -18.32
C GLY A 218 -15.33 -19.09 -18.99
N GLY A 219 -15.37 -19.18 -20.32
CA GLY A 219 -14.39 -19.93 -21.08
C GLY A 219 -13.02 -19.25 -21.13
N ALA A 220 -11.96 -20.01 -20.86
CA ALA A 220 -10.59 -19.51 -21.01
C ALA A 220 -10.26 -19.22 -22.48
N ALA A 221 -9.44 -18.20 -22.73
CA ALA A 221 -8.98 -17.88 -24.07
C ALA A 221 -8.00 -18.93 -24.60
N THR A 222 -8.10 -19.23 -25.91
CA THR A 222 -7.20 -20.18 -26.60
C THR A 222 -6.35 -19.52 -27.68
N VAL A 223 -6.63 -18.26 -28.01
CA VAL A 223 -5.89 -17.46 -29.00
C VAL A 223 -4.96 -16.50 -28.27
N ALA A 224 -3.74 -16.31 -28.78
CA ALA A 224 -2.76 -15.39 -28.19
C ALA A 224 -3.34 -13.99 -27.98
N GLY A 225 -3.20 -13.45 -26.77
CA GLY A 225 -3.78 -12.16 -26.37
C GLY A 225 -5.31 -12.15 -26.25
N GLY A 226 -5.98 -13.29 -26.45
CA GLY A 226 -7.43 -13.41 -26.33
C GLY A 226 -7.90 -13.29 -24.88
N PHE A 227 -9.10 -12.73 -24.70
CA PHE A 227 -9.69 -12.49 -23.38
C PHE A 227 -10.44 -13.71 -22.87
N GLY A 228 -10.36 -13.94 -21.56
CA GLY A 228 -11.22 -14.91 -20.89
C GLY A 228 -12.66 -14.40 -20.82
N GLY A 229 -13.61 -15.33 -20.93
CA GLY A 229 -15.04 -15.00 -20.80
C GLY A 229 -15.45 -14.74 -19.35
N ALA A 230 -16.50 -13.95 -19.15
CA ALA A 230 -17.06 -13.75 -17.81
C ALA A 230 -17.73 -15.03 -17.28
N GLY A 231 -17.72 -15.24 -15.97
CA GLY A 231 -18.61 -16.21 -15.35
C GLY A 231 -20.06 -15.74 -15.37
N GLY A 232 -21.00 -16.66 -15.48
CA GLY A 232 -22.43 -16.39 -15.41
C GLY A 232 -22.87 -16.10 -13.99
N ASP A 233 -23.94 -15.33 -13.84
CA ASP A 233 -24.50 -15.00 -12.52
C ASP A 233 -25.18 -16.24 -11.91
N GLY A 234 -25.15 -16.36 -10.59
CA GLY A 234 -25.90 -17.36 -9.86
C GLY A 234 -27.39 -17.04 -9.84
N GLY A 235 -28.21 -18.08 -9.94
CA GLY A 235 -29.66 -17.98 -9.93
C GLY A 235 -30.19 -17.50 -8.58
N ALA A 236 -31.26 -16.70 -8.59
CA ALA A 236 -31.91 -16.28 -7.36
C ALA A 236 -32.83 -17.39 -6.80
N ALA A 237 -32.85 -17.58 -5.49
CA ALA A 237 -33.93 -18.30 -4.84
C ALA A 237 -35.16 -17.39 -4.76
N ALA A 238 -36.18 -17.62 -5.60
CA ALA A 238 -37.43 -16.87 -5.54
C ALA A 238 -38.34 -17.29 -4.35
N ALA A 239 -37.84 -18.19 -3.51
CA ALA A 239 -38.57 -18.86 -2.44
C ALA A 239 -39.09 -17.89 -1.37
N TRP A 240 -40.36 -18.04 -1.00
CA TRP A 240 -40.93 -17.33 0.15
C TRP A 240 -40.43 -17.91 1.49
N TYR A 241 -40.33 -19.24 1.61
CA TYR A 241 -40.00 -19.90 2.87
C TYR A 241 -38.52 -20.24 3.02
N PHE A 242 -37.95 -21.05 2.13
CA PHE A 242 -36.54 -21.45 2.22
C PHE A 242 -35.89 -21.55 0.85
N GLY A 243 -34.72 -20.95 0.69
CA GLY A 243 -33.92 -21.13 -0.51
C GLY A 243 -32.62 -20.34 -0.47
N ASN A 244 -31.53 -21.01 -0.83
CA ASN A 244 -30.23 -20.37 -0.98
C ASN A 244 -30.05 -19.87 -2.42
N GLY A 245 -29.44 -18.70 -2.60
CA GLY A 245 -29.05 -18.23 -3.92
C GLY A 245 -27.90 -19.08 -4.49
N GLY A 246 -27.89 -19.26 -5.80
CA GLY A 246 -26.83 -20.00 -6.48
C GLY A 246 -25.51 -19.23 -6.49
N ALA A 247 -24.38 -19.93 -6.50
CA ALA A 247 -23.07 -19.29 -6.63
C ALA A 247 -22.88 -18.71 -8.05
N GLY A 248 -22.16 -17.60 -8.16
CA GLY A 248 -21.72 -17.08 -9.45
C GLY A 248 -20.57 -17.89 -10.04
N GLY A 249 -20.52 -17.96 -11.36
CA GLY A 249 -19.47 -18.69 -12.10
C GLY A 249 -18.13 -17.97 -12.05
N ALA A 250 -17.03 -18.73 -12.09
CA ALA A 250 -15.70 -18.15 -12.19
C ALA A 250 -15.45 -17.53 -13.57
N GLY A 251 -14.69 -16.45 -13.64
CA GLY A 251 -14.22 -15.86 -14.88
C GLY A 251 -13.13 -16.71 -15.55
N GLY A 252 -13.13 -16.77 -16.88
CA GLY A 252 -12.15 -17.48 -17.68
C GLY A 252 -10.79 -16.78 -17.70
N ALA A 253 -9.71 -17.55 -17.84
CA ALA A 253 -8.36 -16.98 -17.95
C ALA A 253 -8.12 -16.31 -19.32
N GLY A 254 -7.40 -15.20 -19.32
CA GLY A 254 -6.84 -14.59 -20.53
C GLY A 254 -5.58 -15.33 -20.99
N MET A 255 -5.32 -15.31 -22.30
CA MET A 255 -4.17 -16.01 -22.88
C MET A 255 -2.97 -15.09 -23.02
N ASN A 256 -1.76 -15.62 -22.85
CA ASN A 256 -0.53 -14.85 -23.06
C ASN A 256 -0.47 -14.28 -24.50
N GLY A 257 0.07 -13.07 -24.63
CA GLY A 257 0.46 -12.51 -25.91
C GLY A 257 1.65 -13.28 -26.48
N THR A 258 1.73 -13.38 -27.80
CA THR A 258 2.93 -13.82 -28.51
C THR A 258 3.54 -12.66 -29.26
N THR A 259 4.60 -12.88 -30.02
CA THR A 259 5.18 -11.86 -30.89
C THR A 259 4.31 -11.68 -32.15
N ASN A 260 4.00 -10.43 -32.52
CA ASN A 260 3.23 -10.10 -33.72
C ASN A 260 4.10 -10.18 -34.99
N VAL A 261 3.49 -10.08 -36.17
CA VAL A 261 4.11 -10.08 -37.51
C VAL A 261 5.18 -8.99 -37.66
N THR A 262 5.01 -7.84 -37.01
CA THR A 262 6.00 -6.76 -36.98
C THR A 262 7.17 -7.05 -36.04
N GLY A 263 7.10 -8.12 -35.25
CA GLY A 263 8.11 -8.53 -34.27
C GLY A 263 7.94 -7.91 -32.87
N THR A 264 6.95 -7.04 -32.65
CA THR A 264 6.62 -6.50 -31.31
C THR A 264 5.84 -7.52 -30.50
N GLY A 265 5.98 -7.50 -29.18
CA GLY A 265 5.14 -8.28 -28.29
C GLY A 265 3.67 -7.85 -28.35
N MET A 266 2.75 -8.81 -28.50
CA MET A 266 1.31 -8.57 -28.36
C MET A 266 0.92 -8.45 -26.89
N SER A 267 -0.17 -7.75 -26.62
CA SER A 267 -0.77 -7.69 -25.29
C SER A 267 -1.17 -9.08 -24.79
N GLY A 268 -1.03 -9.31 -23.50
CA GLY A 268 -1.68 -10.41 -22.81
C GLY A 268 -3.19 -10.20 -22.74
N GLY A 269 -3.93 -11.29 -22.80
CA GLY A 269 -5.38 -11.28 -22.69
C GLY A 269 -5.83 -10.94 -21.28
N GLN A 270 -6.91 -10.18 -21.16
CA GLN A 270 -7.57 -9.93 -19.88
C GLN A 270 -8.22 -11.21 -19.35
N GLY A 271 -8.21 -11.37 -18.04
CA GLY A 271 -9.07 -12.37 -17.39
C GLY A 271 -10.52 -11.91 -17.38
N GLY A 272 -11.45 -12.86 -17.46
CA GLY A 272 -12.88 -12.59 -17.35
C GLY A 272 -13.28 -12.28 -15.91
N ASN A 273 -14.31 -11.47 -15.71
CA ASN A 273 -14.86 -11.25 -14.37
C ASN A 273 -15.61 -12.48 -13.88
N GLY A 274 -15.63 -12.73 -12.58
CA GLY A 274 -16.55 -13.69 -11.98
C GLY A 274 -17.99 -13.17 -11.99
N GLY A 275 -18.94 -14.09 -12.09
CA GLY A 275 -20.37 -13.79 -12.02
C GLY A 275 -20.83 -13.46 -10.61
N ALA A 276 -21.88 -12.68 -10.46
CA ALA A 276 -22.46 -12.37 -9.16
C ALA A 276 -23.13 -13.61 -8.55
N GLY A 277 -23.17 -13.71 -7.24
CA GLY A 277 -23.97 -14.69 -6.53
C GLY A 277 -25.47 -14.34 -6.57
N GLY A 278 -26.30 -15.37 -6.57
CA GLY A 278 -27.75 -15.26 -6.56
C GLY A 278 -28.31 -14.81 -5.22
N ARG A 279 -29.47 -14.16 -5.24
CA ARG A 279 -30.15 -13.73 -4.00
C ARG A 279 -30.78 -14.91 -3.26
N SER A 280 -30.82 -14.85 -1.94
CA SER A 280 -31.53 -15.84 -1.11
C SER A 280 -33.05 -15.67 -1.15
N GLY A 281 -33.77 -16.67 -0.62
CA GLY A 281 -35.20 -16.61 -0.35
C GLY A 281 -35.59 -15.60 0.73
N TYR A 282 -36.90 -15.34 0.84
CA TYR A 282 -37.45 -14.27 1.68
C TYR A 282 -37.35 -14.55 3.19
N MET A 283 -37.85 -15.70 3.67
CA MET A 283 -37.86 -16.02 5.09
C MET A 283 -36.52 -16.61 5.55
N PHE A 284 -36.11 -17.75 5.01
CA PHE A 284 -34.85 -18.43 5.32
C PHE A 284 -33.98 -18.63 4.08
N GLY A 285 -32.67 -18.52 4.24
CA GLY A 285 -31.68 -18.88 3.22
C GLY A 285 -30.50 -17.92 3.16
N ASP A 286 -29.41 -18.42 2.59
CA ASP A 286 -28.18 -17.69 2.35
C ASP A 286 -28.08 -17.18 0.91
N GLY A 287 -27.49 -16.00 0.72
CA GLY A 287 -27.15 -15.51 -0.61
C GLY A 287 -26.00 -16.33 -1.19
N GLY A 288 -26.00 -16.51 -2.51
CA GLY A 288 -24.96 -17.25 -3.20
C GLY A 288 -23.63 -16.52 -3.20
N GLN A 289 -22.52 -17.25 -3.25
CA GLN A 289 -21.18 -16.68 -3.34
C GLN A 289 -20.95 -16.04 -4.70
N GLY A 290 -20.18 -14.94 -4.77
CA GLY A 290 -19.68 -14.40 -6.03
C GLY A 290 -18.58 -15.27 -6.63
N GLY A 291 -18.53 -15.36 -7.95
CA GLY A 291 -17.48 -16.11 -8.66
C GLY A 291 -16.13 -15.39 -8.62
N ALA A 292 -15.03 -16.14 -8.58
CA ALA A 292 -13.69 -15.55 -8.67
C ALA A 292 -13.42 -14.98 -10.08
N GLY A 293 -12.60 -13.93 -10.16
CA GLY A 293 -12.09 -13.42 -11.43
C GLY A 293 -11.10 -14.38 -12.09
N GLY A 294 -10.96 -14.29 -13.41
CA GLY A 294 -10.01 -15.06 -14.20
C GLY A 294 -8.62 -14.42 -14.20
N ALA A 295 -7.56 -15.24 -14.19
CA ALA A 295 -6.19 -14.76 -14.33
C ALA A 295 -5.95 -14.11 -15.69
N ALA A 296 -5.11 -13.08 -15.73
CA ALA A 296 -4.71 -12.47 -16.99
C ALA A 296 -3.55 -13.20 -17.68
N GLY A 297 -3.43 -13.00 -18.98
CA GLY A 297 -2.27 -13.40 -19.76
C GLY A 297 -1.12 -12.40 -19.65
N ASN A 298 0.11 -12.89 -19.72
CA ASN A 298 1.32 -12.09 -19.84
C ASN A 298 1.42 -11.44 -21.23
N GLY A 299 2.09 -10.30 -21.32
CA GLY A 299 2.48 -9.71 -22.60
C GLY A 299 3.51 -10.57 -23.34
N GLY A 300 3.43 -10.59 -24.66
CA GLY A 300 4.40 -11.28 -25.51
C GLY A 300 5.75 -10.57 -25.51
N ASN A 301 6.82 -11.32 -25.71
CA ASN A 301 8.15 -10.73 -25.83
C ASN A 301 8.36 -10.07 -27.20
N GLY A 302 9.16 -9.02 -27.23
CA GLY A 302 9.68 -8.44 -28.46
C GLY A 302 10.73 -9.34 -29.11
N THR A 303 10.83 -9.27 -30.44
CA THR A 303 11.77 -10.07 -31.21
C THR A 303 13.21 -9.63 -30.93
N THR A 304 14.06 -10.62 -30.66
CA THR A 304 15.51 -10.44 -30.55
C THR A 304 16.16 -10.59 -31.92
N GLY A 305 17.22 -9.82 -32.19
CA GLY A 305 18.04 -10.02 -33.39
C GLY A 305 17.63 -9.19 -34.60
N ALA A 306 16.61 -8.33 -34.47
CA ALA A 306 16.36 -7.27 -35.44
C ALA A 306 17.39 -6.14 -35.25
N THR A 307 17.58 -5.29 -36.27
CA THR A 307 18.57 -4.20 -36.23
C THR A 307 18.52 -3.46 -34.89
N ASP A 308 17.31 -3.06 -34.48
CA ASP A 308 16.99 -2.69 -33.10
C ASP A 308 16.05 -3.76 -32.51
N GLY A 309 16.20 -4.03 -31.21
CA GLY A 309 15.32 -4.89 -30.45
C GLY A 309 13.91 -4.30 -30.36
N LEU A 310 12.89 -5.15 -30.48
CA LEU A 310 11.50 -4.70 -30.50
C LEU A 310 10.89 -4.70 -29.10
N ALA A 311 9.89 -3.84 -28.89
CA ALA A 311 9.23 -3.71 -27.60
C ALA A 311 8.44 -4.97 -27.20
N GLY A 312 8.41 -5.26 -25.91
CA GLY A 312 7.52 -6.24 -25.30
C GLY A 312 6.09 -5.74 -25.20
N GLY A 313 5.13 -6.66 -25.15
CA GLY A 313 3.71 -6.38 -25.04
C GLY A 313 3.28 -6.13 -23.59
N THR A 314 2.15 -5.45 -23.40
CA THR A 314 1.59 -5.21 -22.07
C THR A 314 0.99 -6.50 -21.49
N GLY A 315 1.09 -6.71 -20.18
CA GLY A 315 0.30 -7.75 -19.50
C GLY A 315 -1.19 -7.43 -19.52
N GLY A 316 -2.03 -8.46 -19.48
CA GLY A 316 -3.48 -8.31 -19.37
C GLY A 316 -3.92 -7.94 -17.95
N ASN A 317 -5.11 -7.38 -17.81
CA ASN A 317 -5.70 -7.10 -16.50
C ASN A 317 -6.37 -8.36 -15.94
N GLY A 318 -6.19 -8.62 -14.64
CA GLY A 318 -6.89 -9.68 -13.94
C GLY A 318 -8.40 -9.40 -13.86
N GLY A 319 -9.21 -10.45 -13.90
CA GLY A 319 -10.65 -10.34 -13.75
C GLY A 319 -11.03 -9.94 -12.32
N ASN A 320 -12.10 -9.15 -12.20
CA ASN A 320 -12.69 -8.85 -10.90
C ASN A 320 -13.47 -10.06 -10.38
N GLY A 321 -13.52 -10.21 -9.06
CA GLY A 321 -14.47 -11.12 -8.42
C GLY A 321 -15.91 -10.59 -8.54
N GLY A 322 -16.87 -11.51 -8.62
CA GLY A 322 -18.29 -11.21 -8.67
C GLY A 322 -18.83 -10.76 -7.31
N ALA A 323 -19.90 -9.99 -7.29
CA ALA A 323 -20.53 -9.61 -6.02
C ALA A 323 -21.18 -10.81 -5.33
N GLY A 324 -21.17 -10.84 -4.01
CA GLY A 324 -21.96 -11.81 -3.26
C GLY A 324 -23.46 -11.56 -3.38
N GLY A 325 -24.24 -12.63 -3.35
CA GLY A 325 -25.70 -12.59 -3.41
C GLY A 325 -26.31 -11.94 -2.17
N ALA A 326 -27.26 -11.03 -2.38
CA ALA A 326 -27.95 -10.39 -1.27
C ALA A 326 -28.94 -11.36 -0.57
N ARG A 327 -29.24 -11.05 0.69
CA ARG A 327 -30.32 -11.71 1.43
C ARG A 327 -31.68 -11.24 0.92
N GLY A 328 -32.66 -12.13 0.84
CA GLY A 328 -33.98 -11.88 0.26
C GLY A 328 -34.93 -11.00 1.08
N SER A 329 -34.63 -10.70 2.35
CA SER A 329 -35.44 -9.80 3.18
C SER A 329 -34.66 -8.85 4.09
N ASP A 330 -35.05 -7.58 4.07
CA ASP A 330 -34.55 -6.52 4.95
C ASP A 330 -35.22 -6.52 6.34
N TYR A 331 -36.37 -7.21 6.47
CA TYR A 331 -37.14 -7.29 7.72
C TYR A 331 -36.53 -8.26 8.74
N TYR A 332 -35.90 -9.34 8.29
CA TYR A 332 -35.37 -10.41 9.14
C TYR A 332 -33.82 -10.39 9.19
N ALA A 333 -33.23 -9.28 9.64
CA ALA A 333 -31.80 -9.03 9.53
C ALA A 333 -30.87 -9.84 10.48
N SER A 334 -31.35 -10.89 11.16
CA SER A 334 -30.49 -11.73 12.00
C SER A 334 -29.93 -12.91 11.21
N SER A 335 -28.69 -13.31 11.54
CA SER A 335 -28.01 -14.45 10.90
C SER A 335 -28.73 -15.78 11.10
N PHE A 336 -29.66 -15.87 12.06
CA PHE A 336 -30.54 -17.03 12.23
C PHE A 336 -31.39 -17.31 10.98
N PHE A 337 -31.84 -16.25 10.30
CA PHE A 337 -32.67 -16.43 9.11
C PHE A 337 -31.82 -16.60 7.84
N GLY A 338 -30.50 -16.44 7.93
CA GLY A 338 -29.55 -16.53 6.82
C GLY A 338 -28.74 -15.25 6.63
N SER A 339 -27.82 -15.28 5.68
CA SER A 339 -26.76 -14.30 5.47
C SER A 339 -26.64 -13.92 3.99
N ALA A 340 -25.93 -12.82 3.71
CA ALA A 340 -25.53 -12.52 2.33
C ALA A 340 -24.33 -13.39 1.94
N GLY A 341 -24.21 -13.71 0.67
CA GLY A 341 -23.03 -14.37 0.14
C GLY A 341 -21.80 -13.47 0.22
N ALA A 342 -20.64 -14.09 0.32
CA ALA A 342 -19.35 -13.45 0.12
C ALA A 342 -19.19 -13.14 -1.39
N SER A 343 -18.43 -12.09 -1.70
CA SER A 343 -18.04 -11.76 -3.08
C SER A 343 -16.97 -12.74 -3.59
N GLY A 344 -16.53 -12.62 -4.83
CA GLY A 344 -15.42 -13.41 -5.36
C GLY A 344 -14.08 -12.73 -5.14
N ASP A 345 -13.01 -13.51 -5.18
CA ASP A 345 -11.64 -12.98 -5.24
C ASP A 345 -11.34 -12.36 -6.61
N GLY A 346 -10.57 -11.28 -6.61
CA GLY A 346 -9.98 -10.69 -7.80
C GLY A 346 -8.71 -11.44 -8.21
N ALA A 347 -8.44 -11.49 -9.52
CA ALA A 347 -7.32 -12.25 -10.05
C ALA A 347 -6.07 -11.39 -10.30
N ASN A 348 -4.91 -12.03 -10.40
CA ASN A 348 -3.66 -11.31 -10.69
C ASN A 348 -3.63 -10.74 -12.12
N GLY A 349 -2.99 -9.57 -12.25
CA GLY A 349 -2.60 -9.01 -13.53
C GLY A 349 -1.44 -9.76 -14.17
N GLY A 350 -1.37 -9.73 -15.50
CA GLY A 350 -0.34 -10.40 -16.27
C GLY A 350 0.96 -9.60 -16.26
N ASN A 351 2.09 -10.27 -16.35
CA ASN A 351 3.39 -9.60 -16.46
C ASN A 351 3.54 -8.96 -17.85
N GLY A 352 4.26 -7.84 -17.92
CA GLY A 352 4.69 -7.26 -19.19
C GLY A 352 5.71 -8.16 -19.88
N GLY A 353 5.65 -8.22 -21.21
CA GLY A 353 6.60 -8.96 -22.02
C GLY A 353 7.97 -8.29 -22.04
N ALA A 354 9.04 -9.07 -22.15
CA ALA A 354 10.38 -8.53 -22.28
C ALA A 354 10.57 -7.83 -23.64
N GLY A 355 11.34 -6.76 -23.66
CA GLY A 355 11.88 -6.20 -24.89
C GLY A 355 12.93 -7.13 -25.50
N GLY A 356 12.98 -7.21 -26.83
CA GLY A 356 13.96 -8.02 -27.54
C GLY A 356 15.35 -7.39 -27.49
N GLU A 357 16.40 -8.21 -27.54
CA GLU A 357 17.76 -7.71 -27.70
C GLU A 357 18.00 -7.24 -29.15
N ALA A 358 18.91 -6.31 -29.33
CA ALA A 358 19.36 -5.90 -30.66
C ALA A 358 20.12 -7.03 -31.40
N ALA A 359 20.21 -6.91 -32.72
CA ALA A 359 21.04 -7.76 -33.56
C ALA A 359 22.49 -7.79 -33.08
N LYS A 360 23.13 -8.95 -33.20
CA LYS A 360 24.57 -9.14 -32.96
C LYS A 360 25.28 -9.40 -34.28
N ASP A 361 26.52 -8.95 -34.42
CA ASP A 361 27.37 -9.35 -35.52
C ASP A 361 28.01 -10.74 -35.29
N GLY A 362 28.90 -11.15 -36.20
CA GLY A 362 29.59 -12.45 -36.11
C GLY A 362 30.62 -12.55 -34.98
N ALA A 363 30.99 -11.43 -34.34
CA ALA A 363 31.85 -11.38 -33.16
C ALA A 363 31.04 -11.39 -31.85
N GLY A 364 29.72 -11.19 -31.93
CA GLY A 364 28.80 -11.13 -30.79
C GLY A 364 28.49 -9.70 -30.32
N ASP A 365 28.94 -8.69 -31.07
CA ASP A 365 28.74 -7.29 -30.73
C ASP A 365 27.34 -6.83 -31.18
N TYR A 366 26.62 -6.14 -30.30
CA TYR A 366 25.31 -5.58 -30.63
C TYR A 366 25.41 -4.54 -31.77
N LEU A 367 24.35 -4.40 -32.57
CA LEU A 367 24.30 -3.59 -33.81
C LEU A 367 23.28 -2.42 -33.78
N GLY A 368 22.33 -2.47 -32.84
CA GLY A 368 21.35 -1.40 -32.58
C GLY A 368 20.85 -1.40 -31.14
N GLN A 369 19.73 -0.74 -30.88
CA GLN A 369 19.22 -0.50 -29.51
C GLN A 369 18.41 -1.67 -28.97
N GLY A 370 18.39 -1.85 -27.65
CA GLY A 370 17.51 -2.84 -27.01
C GLY A 370 16.05 -2.40 -26.96
N GLY A 371 15.11 -3.33 -27.11
CA GLY A 371 13.67 -3.04 -27.06
C GLY A 371 13.18 -2.73 -25.64
N GLY A 372 12.19 -1.85 -25.50
CA GLY A 372 11.56 -1.57 -24.20
C GLY A 372 10.74 -2.76 -23.68
N GLY A 373 10.76 -2.99 -22.38
CA GLY A 373 9.87 -3.95 -21.71
C GLY A 373 8.44 -3.43 -21.65
N GLY A 374 7.46 -4.34 -21.75
CA GLY A 374 6.05 -4.02 -21.66
C GLY A 374 5.60 -3.73 -20.23
N THR A 375 4.48 -3.02 -20.07
CA THR A 375 3.90 -2.75 -18.75
C THR A 375 3.23 -4.00 -18.17
N GLY A 376 3.30 -4.20 -16.86
CA GLY A 376 2.47 -5.18 -16.16
C GLY A 376 0.99 -4.76 -16.15
N GLY A 377 0.10 -5.74 -16.15
CA GLY A 377 -1.35 -5.52 -16.07
C GLY A 377 -1.83 -5.35 -14.63
N ALA A 378 -2.99 -4.71 -14.45
CA ALA A 378 -3.57 -4.50 -13.13
C ALA A 378 -4.17 -5.79 -12.56
N GLY A 379 -4.12 -5.97 -11.24
CA GLY A 379 -4.90 -6.99 -10.54
C GLY A 379 -6.38 -6.62 -10.49
N GLY A 380 -7.23 -7.64 -10.52
CA GLY A 380 -8.68 -7.50 -10.35
C GLY A 380 -9.05 -7.23 -8.90
N SER A 381 -10.14 -6.50 -8.70
CA SER A 381 -10.69 -6.23 -7.36
C SER A 381 -11.62 -7.36 -6.93
N GLY A 382 -11.76 -7.58 -5.62
CA GLY A 382 -12.63 -8.61 -5.08
C GLY A 382 -12.58 -8.63 -3.56
N GLU A 383 -12.95 -9.76 -2.97
CA GLU A 383 -12.76 -9.97 -1.54
C GLU A 383 -11.29 -9.89 -1.15
N HIS A 384 -10.46 -10.67 -1.83
CA HIS A 384 -9.04 -10.41 -1.96
C HIS A 384 -8.77 -9.81 -3.34
N GLY A 385 -8.17 -8.63 -3.38
CA GLY A 385 -7.66 -8.02 -4.59
C GLY A 385 -6.44 -8.77 -5.11
N GLY A 386 -6.40 -8.98 -6.43
CA GLY A 386 -5.27 -9.62 -7.08
C GLY A 386 -4.04 -8.72 -7.13
N ASN A 387 -2.86 -9.30 -7.24
CA ASN A 387 -1.62 -8.54 -7.38
C ASN A 387 -1.48 -7.97 -8.80
N GLY A 388 -0.85 -6.80 -8.91
CA GLY A 388 -0.43 -6.26 -10.19
C GLY A 388 0.71 -7.08 -10.80
N GLY A 389 0.71 -7.23 -12.12
CA GLY A 389 1.76 -7.94 -12.85
C GLY A 389 3.06 -7.13 -12.87
N THR A 390 4.21 -7.81 -12.94
CA THR A 390 5.50 -7.12 -13.04
C THR A 390 5.70 -6.48 -14.41
N GLY A 391 6.45 -5.39 -14.49
CA GLY A 391 6.92 -4.85 -15.77
C GLY A 391 7.90 -5.81 -16.46
N GLY A 392 7.89 -5.82 -17.79
CA GLY A 392 8.83 -6.59 -18.60
C GLY A 392 10.23 -6.00 -18.56
N ASN A 393 11.26 -6.83 -18.68
CA ASN A 393 12.64 -6.35 -18.75
C ASN A 393 12.90 -5.69 -20.12
N GLY A 394 13.70 -4.63 -20.16
CA GLY A 394 14.24 -4.09 -21.40
C GLY A 394 15.31 -5.02 -21.98
N GLY A 395 15.40 -5.06 -23.31
CA GLY A 395 16.40 -5.85 -24.03
C GLY A 395 17.76 -5.16 -24.08
N ASP A 396 18.80 -5.91 -24.39
CA ASP A 396 20.17 -5.39 -24.51
C ASP A 396 20.42 -4.74 -25.88
N GLY A 397 21.34 -3.78 -25.97
CA GLY A 397 21.71 -3.13 -27.24
C GLY A 397 23.08 -2.44 -27.27
N ASN A 398 23.49 -2.01 -28.46
CA ASN A 398 24.61 -1.09 -28.69
C ASN A 398 24.12 0.37 -28.72
N GLY A 399 24.94 1.28 -28.24
CA GLY A 399 24.68 2.71 -28.19
C GLY A 399 25.28 3.55 -29.31
N LEU A 400 25.51 2.99 -30.50
CA LEU A 400 25.95 3.80 -31.63
C LEU A 400 24.75 4.46 -32.31
N ASN A 401 24.49 5.73 -31.99
CA ASN A 401 23.72 6.59 -32.88
C ASN A 401 24.50 6.77 -34.18
N LYS A 402 24.04 6.15 -35.27
CA LYS A 402 24.69 6.21 -36.60
C LYS A 402 24.67 7.63 -37.21
N THR A 403 23.97 8.58 -36.59
CA THR A 403 23.78 9.95 -37.11
C THR A 403 24.32 11.07 -36.21
N ASP A 404 24.51 10.86 -34.91
CA ASP A 404 25.11 11.86 -34.00
C ASP A 404 25.63 11.24 -32.68
N PRO A 405 26.96 11.13 -32.48
CA PRO A 405 27.58 10.59 -31.27
C PRO A 405 27.45 11.48 -30.01
N THR A 406 26.91 12.70 -30.12
CA THR A 406 26.90 13.69 -29.03
C THR A 406 25.57 13.78 -28.27
N VAL A 407 24.53 13.07 -28.73
CA VAL A 407 23.20 13.07 -28.09
C VAL A 407 23.01 11.83 -27.21
N PRO A 408 22.78 11.99 -25.89
CA PRO A 408 22.63 10.89 -24.96
C PRO A 408 21.25 10.23 -25.10
N TYR A 409 21.19 9.07 -25.74
CA TYR A 409 20.01 8.18 -25.69
C TYR A 409 20.36 6.89 -24.93
N SER A 410 19.35 6.30 -24.26
CA SER A 410 19.46 5.00 -23.59
C SER A 410 19.69 3.90 -24.63
N THR A 411 20.60 2.95 -24.33
CA THR A 411 21.14 2.01 -25.34
C THR A 411 20.71 0.57 -25.10
N GLY A 412 20.56 0.21 -23.81
CA GLY A 412 19.69 -0.88 -23.39
C GLY A 412 18.25 -0.40 -23.29
N GLY A 413 17.31 -1.29 -23.60
CA GLY A 413 15.89 -1.03 -23.48
C GLY A 413 15.48 -0.65 -22.06
N GLN A 414 14.48 0.21 -21.93
CA GLN A 414 13.90 0.54 -20.63
C GLN A 414 13.10 -0.65 -20.09
N GLY A 415 13.12 -0.86 -18.78
CA GLY A 415 12.20 -1.77 -18.12
C GLY A 415 10.78 -1.20 -18.11
N GLY A 416 9.79 -2.08 -18.25
CA GLY A 416 8.38 -1.71 -18.21
C GLY A 416 7.91 -1.38 -16.79
N THR A 417 6.82 -0.63 -16.67
CA THR A 417 6.22 -0.31 -15.36
C THR A 417 5.48 -1.52 -14.79
N GLY A 418 5.48 -1.68 -13.47
CA GLY A 418 4.63 -2.65 -12.79
C GLY A 418 3.15 -2.24 -12.84
N GLY A 419 2.26 -3.24 -12.76
CA GLY A 419 0.82 -3.06 -12.74
C GLY A 419 0.28 -2.70 -11.35
N GLN A 420 -0.92 -2.15 -11.30
CA GLN A 420 -1.59 -1.79 -10.05
C GLN A 420 -2.11 -3.04 -9.33
N GLY A 421 -2.04 -3.07 -8.00
CA GLY A 421 -2.76 -4.04 -7.19
C GLY A 421 -4.27 -3.81 -7.21
N GLY A 422 -5.06 -4.88 -7.11
CA GLY A 422 -6.51 -4.84 -7.03
C GLY A 422 -7.01 -4.49 -5.63
N ASN A 423 -8.20 -3.89 -5.55
CA ASN A 423 -8.79 -3.50 -4.27
C ASN A 423 -9.39 -4.70 -3.54
N SER A 424 -9.34 -4.67 -2.22
CA SER A 424 -9.89 -5.70 -1.33
C SER A 424 -11.05 -5.18 -0.49
N LEU A 425 -12.05 -6.03 -0.29
CA LEU A 425 -13.18 -5.76 0.59
C LEU A 425 -12.88 -6.18 2.04
N GLY A 426 -13.58 -5.57 2.99
CA GLY A 426 -13.54 -6.01 4.39
C GLY A 426 -12.16 -5.93 5.02
N ALA A 427 -11.77 -6.95 5.80
CA ALA A 427 -10.52 -6.96 6.58
C ALA A 427 -9.31 -7.53 5.81
N ASN A 428 -9.47 -7.74 4.50
CA ASN A 428 -8.47 -8.39 3.66
C ASN A 428 -7.38 -7.41 3.23
N THR A 429 -6.20 -7.93 2.92
CA THR A 429 -5.09 -7.10 2.44
C THR A 429 -5.33 -6.74 0.97
N GLY A 430 -5.13 -5.48 0.59
CA GLY A 430 -5.14 -5.03 -0.80
C GLY A 430 -4.09 -5.74 -1.63
N GLY A 431 -4.34 -5.95 -2.93
CA GLY A 431 -3.36 -6.57 -3.82
C GLY A 431 -2.07 -5.77 -3.88
N THR A 432 -0.91 -6.42 -3.97
CA THR A 432 0.36 -5.69 -4.08
C THR A 432 0.54 -5.11 -5.48
N GLY A 433 1.15 -3.94 -5.58
CA GLY A 433 1.61 -3.40 -6.87
C GLY A 433 2.72 -4.27 -7.45
N GLY A 434 2.73 -4.42 -8.78
CA GLY A 434 3.76 -5.18 -9.47
C GLY A 434 5.11 -4.47 -9.46
N ASP A 435 6.20 -5.21 -9.42
CA ASP A 435 7.55 -4.63 -9.53
C ASP A 435 7.80 -4.07 -10.94
N GLY A 436 8.62 -3.02 -11.04
CA GLY A 436 9.13 -2.52 -12.30
C GLY A 436 10.10 -3.49 -12.97
N GLY A 437 10.08 -3.53 -14.30
CA GLY A 437 10.99 -4.36 -15.09
C GLY A 437 12.43 -3.85 -15.05
N LYS A 438 13.41 -4.74 -15.26
CA LYS A 438 14.82 -4.34 -15.29
C LYS A 438 15.16 -3.59 -16.59
N GLY A 439 16.09 -2.65 -16.52
CA GLY A 439 16.68 -2.06 -17.73
C GLY A 439 17.68 -3.01 -18.39
N GLY A 440 17.79 -2.95 -19.73
CA GLY A 440 18.71 -3.77 -20.51
C GLY A 440 20.15 -3.26 -20.49
N LEU A 441 21.12 -4.11 -20.83
CA LEU A 441 22.53 -3.75 -20.96
C LEU A 441 22.73 -2.76 -22.11
N GLY A 442 23.50 -1.70 -21.83
CA GLY A 442 24.04 -0.81 -22.84
C GLY A 442 25.49 -1.16 -23.17
N ALA A 443 25.72 -1.93 -24.23
CA ALA A 443 27.05 -2.43 -24.58
C ALA A 443 28.04 -1.34 -25.04
N VAL A 444 27.54 -0.20 -25.49
CA VAL A 444 28.29 1.06 -25.57
C VAL A 444 27.33 2.18 -25.16
N GLY A 445 27.78 3.23 -24.46
CA GLY A 445 26.90 4.33 -24.05
C GLY A 445 26.16 4.10 -22.73
N PHE A 446 24.82 4.05 -22.73
CA PHE A 446 23.98 4.12 -21.54
C PHE A 446 23.21 2.83 -21.25
N GLY A 447 23.31 2.30 -20.04
CA GLY A 447 22.42 1.24 -19.57
C GLY A 447 20.93 1.64 -19.63
N GLY A 448 20.07 0.64 -19.81
CA GLY A 448 18.61 0.82 -19.78
C GLY A 448 18.12 1.29 -18.41
N GLN A 449 17.12 2.16 -18.39
CA GLN A 449 16.48 2.57 -17.13
C GLN A 449 15.63 1.42 -16.57
N GLY A 450 15.60 1.29 -15.25
CA GLY A 450 14.65 0.40 -14.58
C GLY A 450 13.24 0.98 -14.61
N GLY A 451 12.23 0.11 -14.74
CA GLY A 451 10.83 0.50 -14.73
C GLY A 451 10.35 0.91 -13.34
N THR A 452 9.27 1.69 -13.26
CA THR A 452 8.66 2.05 -11.97
C THR A 452 7.79 0.92 -11.43
N GLY A 453 7.76 0.72 -10.11
CA GLY A 453 6.82 -0.18 -9.46
C GLY A 453 5.38 0.36 -9.52
N GLY A 454 4.39 -0.54 -9.55
CA GLY A 454 2.97 -0.23 -9.50
C GLY A 454 2.49 0.14 -8.10
N GLN A 455 1.36 0.81 -7.97
CA GLN A 455 0.76 1.11 -6.66
C GLN A 455 0.07 -0.13 -6.09
N GLY A 456 0.04 -0.24 -4.78
CA GLY A 456 -0.76 -1.25 -4.08
C GLY A 456 -2.25 -0.92 -4.14
N GLY A 457 -3.09 -1.97 -4.11
CA GLY A 457 -4.53 -1.85 -4.10
C GLY A 457 -5.06 -1.38 -2.75
N ASP A 458 -6.20 -0.70 -2.79
CA ASP A 458 -6.84 -0.19 -1.58
C ASP A 458 -7.50 -1.33 -0.79
N SER A 459 -7.75 -1.09 0.49
CA SER A 459 -8.52 -1.99 1.36
C SER A 459 -9.55 -1.21 2.17
N ASP A 460 -10.72 -1.80 2.44
CA ASP A 460 -11.70 -1.17 3.33
C ASP A 460 -11.20 -1.10 4.78
N SER A 461 -10.99 -2.24 5.43
CA SER A 461 -10.63 -2.32 6.86
C SER A 461 -9.39 -3.16 7.16
N GLY A 462 -8.90 -3.89 6.16
CA GLY A 462 -7.64 -4.60 6.20
C GLY A 462 -6.43 -3.73 5.86
N THR A 463 -5.31 -4.38 5.57
CA THR A 463 -4.08 -3.67 5.23
C THR A 463 -4.10 -3.22 3.76
N GLY A 464 -3.80 -1.97 3.44
CA GLY A 464 -3.61 -1.56 2.04
C GLY A 464 -2.46 -2.32 1.39
N GLY A 465 -2.56 -2.61 0.10
CA GLY A 465 -1.53 -3.36 -0.62
C GLY A 465 -0.19 -2.62 -0.63
N ALA A 466 0.93 -3.33 -0.58
CA ALA A 466 2.23 -2.68 -0.73
C ALA A 466 2.44 -2.17 -2.16
N GLY A 467 3.13 -1.04 -2.32
CA GLY A 467 3.61 -0.60 -3.63
C GLY A 467 4.71 -1.53 -4.14
N GLY A 468 4.73 -1.77 -5.45
CA GLY A 468 5.78 -2.57 -6.11
C GLY A 468 7.13 -1.87 -6.06
N ASN A 469 8.21 -2.63 -6.06
CA ASN A 469 9.56 -2.07 -6.11
C ASN A 469 9.88 -1.55 -7.51
N GLY A 470 10.82 -0.61 -7.59
CA GLY A 470 11.41 -0.23 -8.86
C GLY A 470 12.17 -1.39 -9.52
N GLY A 471 12.37 -1.30 -10.82
CA GLY A 471 13.23 -2.20 -11.57
C GLY A 471 14.70 -1.82 -11.46
N VAL A 472 15.58 -2.81 -11.36
CA VAL A 472 17.03 -2.57 -11.39
C VAL A 472 17.43 -2.05 -12.75
N ALA A 473 18.28 -1.03 -12.79
CA ALA A 473 18.76 -0.50 -14.05
C ALA A 473 19.74 -1.44 -14.74
N GLY A 474 19.87 -1.28 -16.06
CA GLY A 474 20.89 -1.95 -16.85
C GLY A 474 22.26 -1.31 -16.65
N ASN A 475 23.31 -2.12 -16.76
CA ASN A 475 24.68 -1.61 -16.76
C ASN A 475 25.04 -0.96 -18.11
N GLY A 476 26.02 -0.05 -18.10
CA GLY A 476 26.83 0.29 -19.26
C GLY A 476 28.08 -0.60 -19.27
N ALA A 477 28.41 -1.20 -20.42
CA ALA A 477 29.49 -2.18 -20.69
C ALA A 477 30.56 -2.34 -19.60
N THR A 478 30.66 -3.52 -18.98
CA THR A 478 31.38 -3.71 -17.70
C THR A 478 32.67 -4.54 -17.79
N ASN A 479 33.25 -4.74 -18.97
CA ASN A 479 34.49 -5.51 -19.15
C ASN A 479 35.56 -4.85 -20.04
N ASP A 480 35.21 -3.78 -20.76
CA ASP A 480 36.16 -2.99 -21.55
C ASP A 480 36.29 -1.58 -20.93
N ASN A 481 37.44 -1.34 -20.28
CA ASN A 481 37.73 -0.05 -19.66
C ASN A 481 38.13 1.02 -20.69
N THR A 482 38.30 0.70 -21.97
CA THR A 482 38.64 1.68 -23.02
C THR A 482 37.41 2.40 -23.57
N VAL A 483 36.21 1.89 -23.29
CA VAL A 483 34.93 2.45 -23.72
C VAL A 483 34.29 3.21 -22.57
N ALA A 484 33.93 4.48 -22.77
CA ALA A 484 33.22 5.27 -21.78
C ALA A 484 31.72 4.95 -21.78
N THR A 485 31.19 4.45 -20.67
CA THR A 485 29.77 4.15 -20.50
C THR A 485 29.20 4.73 -19.21
N THR A 486 27.89 4.93 -19.22
CA THR A 486 27.11 5.36 -18.06
C THR A 486 26.07 4.30 -17.73
N GLY A 487 25.96 3.91 -16.46
CA GLY A 487 24.90 3.01 -16.02
C GLY A 487 23.51 3.62 -16.11
N GLY A 488 22.48 2.78 -16.26
CA GLY A 488 21.09 3.23 -16.29
C GLY A 488 20.59 3.72 -14.93
N GLN A 489 19.52 4.51 -14.94
CA GLN A 489 18.86 4.97 -13.71
C GLN A 489 17.98 3.86 -13.11
N GLY A 490 18.05 3.67 -11.79
CA GLY A 490 17.18 2.73 -11.07
C GLY A 490 15.72 3.17 -11.11
N GLY A 491 14.81 2.21 -11.15
CA GLY A 491 13.37 2.48 -11.15
C GLY A 491 12.87 3.01 -9.80
N TYR A 492 11.83 3.84 -9.83
CA TYR A 492 11.15 4.32 -8.63
C TYR A 492 10.21 3.25 -8.06
N GLY A 493 10.11 3.18 -6.73
CA GLY A 493 9.09 2.37 -6.06
C GLY A 493 7.68 2.95 -6.21
N GLY A 494 6.68 2.07 -6.24
CA GLY A 494 5.27 2.44 -6.32
C GLY A 494 4.68 2.86 -4.98
N GLN A 495 3.53 3.53 -5.00
CA GLN A 495 2.85 3.97 -3.78
C GLN A 495 2.15 2.79 -3.07
N GLY A 496 2.09 2.83 -1.75
CA GLY A 496 1.25 1.90 -1.00
C GLY A 496 -0.23 2.22 -1.16
N GLY A 497 -1.07 1.18 -1.13
CA GLY A 497 -2.53 1.29 -1.21
C GLY A 497 -3.12 1.89 0.07
N ASN A 498 -4.26 2.54 -0.06
CA ASN A 498 -4.93 3.17 1.08
C ASN A 498 -5.69 2.15 1.92
N SER A 499 -6.06 2.54 3.13
CA SER A 499 -7.02 1.80 3.94
C SER A 499 -8.05 2.73 4.56
N ASN A 500 -9.31 2.33 4.65
CA ASN A 500 -10.28 3.14 5.37
C ASN A 500 -10.03 3.04 6.88
N THR A 501 -10.13 1.84 7.45
CA THR A 501 -9.99 1.64 8.90
C THR A 501 -8.78 0.83 9.35
N GLY A 502 -8.10 0.14 8.43
CA GLY A 502 -6.91 -0.66 8.69
C GLY A 502 -5.59 0.08 8.46
N THR A 503 -4.47 -0.63 8.52
CA THR A 503 -3.15 -0.05 8.20
C THR A 503 -3.05 0.15 6.70
N SER A 504 -2.61 1.29 6.23
CA SER A 504 -2.36 1.49 4.79
C SER A 504 -1.05 0.85 4.35
N GLY A 505 -0.92 0.58 3.05
CA GLY A 505 0.21 -0.13 2.48
C GLY A 505 1.51 0.66 2.53
N ALA A 506 2.64 -0.03 2.65
CA ALA A 506 3.95 0.58 2.53
C ALA A 506 4.26 0.94 1.07
N GLY A 507 5.04 2.00 0.86
CA GLY A 507 5.60 2.31 -0.45
C GLY A 507 6.66 1.29 -0.87
N GLY A 508 6.77 1.02 -2.17
CA GLY A 508 7.78 0.13 -2.71
C GLY A 508 9.18 0.76 -2.67
N ASN A 509 10.22 -0.06 -2.66
CA ASN A 509 11.59 0.44 -2.64
C ASN A 509 12.01 0.91 -4.04
N GLY A 510 12.83 1.95 -4.09
CA GLY A 510 13.59 2.32 -5.27
C GLY A 510 14.66 1.27 -5.56
N ALA A 511 15.02 1.13 -6.83
CA ALA A 511 15.94 0.10 -7.27
C ALA A 511 17.35 0.62 -7.57
N ALA A 512 18.29 -0.31 -7.65
CA ALA A 512 19.69 0.04 -7.88
C ALA A 512 19.92 0.66 -9.27
N GLY A 513 20.76 1.68 -9.31
CA GLY A 513 21.34 2.21 -10.54
C GLY A 513 22.37 1.25 -11.14
N GLY A 514 22.57 1.33 -12.45
CA GLY A 514 23.47 0.46 -13.19
C GLY A 514 24.91 0.89 -13.01
N ASN A 515 25.86 -0.03 -13.14
CA ASN A 515 27.28 0.34 -13.22
C ASN A 515 27.60 0.88 -14.62
N GLY A 516 28.61 1.75 -14.73
CA GLY A 516 29.21 2.14 -16.00
C GLY A 516 30.72 2.25 -15.85
N THR A 517 31.47 2.18 -16.95
CA THR A 517 32.94 2.35 -16.91
C THR A 517 33.32 3.77 -16.54
N LEU A 518 32.67 4.78 -17.11
CA LEU A 518 32.89 6.18 -16.73
C LEU A 518 32.01 6.56 -15.56
N ARG A 519 30.68 6.37 -15.66
CA ARG A 519 29.74 6.87 -14.65
C ARG A 519 28.74 5.82 -14.20
N GLY A 520 28.52 5.71 -12.90
CA GLY A 520 27.41 4.94 -12.35
C GLY A 520 26.07 5.63 -12.57
N GLY A 521 25.01 4.85 -12.79
CA GLY A 521 23.64 5.35 -12.80
C GLY A 521 23.15 5.66 -11.39
N ASN A 522 22.18 6.57 -11.24
CA ASN A 522 21.63 6.89 -9.93
C ASN A 522 20.66 5.80 -9.47
N GLY A 523 20.54 5.63 -8.16
CA GLY A 523 19.51 4.81 -7.56
C GLY A 523 18.12 5.44 -7.73
N GLY A 524 17.10 4.60 -7.86
CA GLY A 524 15.71 5.05 -7.94
C GLY A 524 15.18 5.52 -6.58
N GLY A 525 14.19 6.41 -6.59
CA GLY A 525 13.54 6.85 -5.34
C GLY A 525 12.55 5.83 -4.79
N GLY A 526 12.40 5.77 -3.47
CA GLY A 526 11.35 5.00 -2.82
C GLY A 526 9.95 5.59 -3.02
N GLY A 527 8.94 4.73 -3.05
CA GLY A 527 7.54 5.12 -3.17
C GLY A 527 6.94 5.63 -1.86
N GLY A 528 5.87 6.42 -1.94
CA GLY A 528 5.16 6.91 -0.76
C GLY A 528 4.31 5.82 -0.10
N GLY A 529 4.20 5.86 1.24
CA GLY A 529 3.23 5.04 1.96
C GLY A 529 1.79 5.51 1.74
N GLY A 530 0.83 4.59 1.83
CA GLY A 530 -0.58 4.86 1.64
C GLY A 530 -1.21 5.68 2.77
N TYR A 531 -2.43 6.17 2.53
CA TYR A 531 -3.22 6.89 3.51
C TYR A 531 -4.17 5.95 4.28
N SER A 532 -4.31 6.15 5.59
CA SER A 532 -5.37 5.51 6.38
C SER A 532 -6.30 6.53 7.05
N GLN A 533 -7.63 6.32 7.04
CA GLN A 533 -8.54 7.24 7.74
C GLN A 533 -8.50 7.06 9.26
N THR A 534 -8.43 5.82 9.77
CA THR A 534 -8.40 5.58 11.23
C THR A 534 -7.26 4.70 11.72
N GLY A 535 -6.65 3.92 10.83
CA GLY A 535 -5.51 3.05 11.14
C GLY A 535 -4.17 3.74 10.86
N ASN A 536 -3.09 2.96 10.76
CA ASN A 536 -1.76 3.51 10.57
C ASN A 536 -1.50 3.91 9.12
N GLY A 537 -0.79 5.02 8.93
CA GLY A 537 -0.15 5.37 7.66
C GLY A 537 0.96 4.38 7.31
N GLY A 538 1.09 4.03 6.03
CA GLY A 538 2.12 3.10 5.57
C GLY A 538 3.50 3.75 5.57
N ASN A 539 4.57 2.98 5.76
CA ASN A 539 5.92 3.56 5.68
C ASN A 539 6.28 3.91 4.22
N GLY A 540 7.12 4.93 4.03
CA GLY A 540 7.75 5.20 2.75
C GLY A 540 8.78 4.13 2.40
N GLY A 541 8.91 3.82 1.11
CA GLY A 541 9.91 2.87 0.62
C GLY A 541 11.33 3.44 0.66
N ASN A 542 12.34 2.58 0.76
CA ASN A 542 13.73 3.02 0.77
C ASN A 542 14.20 3.44 -0.63
N GLY A 543 15.16 4.36 -0.70
CA GLY A 543 15.87 4.70 -1.93
C GLY A 543 16.78 3.56 -2.39
N GLY A 544 16.97 3.47 -3.71
CA GLY A 544 17.80 2.46 -4.34
C GLY A 544 19.29 2.79 -4.27
N ALA A 545 20.12 1.76 -4.22
CA ALA A 545 21.58 1.91 -4.24
C ALA A 545 22.07 2.58 -5.53
N ALA A 546 23.11 3.41 -5.42
CA ALA A 546 23.72 3.99 -6.60
C ALA A 546 24.60 2.99 -7.36
N GLY A 547 24.67 3.14 -8.68
CA GLY A 547 25.60 2.42 -9.52
C GLY A 547 27.02 2.96 -9.42
N LYS A 548 28.01 2.13 -9.73
CA LYS A 548 29.45 2.48 -9.64
C LYS A 548 30.01 2.95 -10.98
N GLY A 549 30.96 3.88 -10.93
CA GLY A 549 31.89 4.17 -12.02
C GLY A 549 33.12 3.27 -11.90
N LEU A 550 33.32 2.34 -12.84
CA LEU A 550 34.33 1.28 -12.72
C LEU A 550 35.76 1.72 -13.13
N GLY A 551 35.89 2.84 -13.83
CA GLY A 551 37.15 3.35 -14.37
C GLY A 551 37.22 3.22 -15.89
N TRP A 552 37.04 4.33 -16.60
CA TRP A 552 37.28 4.46 -18.04
C TRP A 552 38.68 5.01 -18.29
N ASN A 553 39.49 4.30 -19.06
CA ASN A 553 40.84 4.69 -19.43
C ASN A 553 40.87 5.29 -20.84
N ASP A 554 41.22 6.56 -20.94
CA ASP A 554 41.35 7.28 -22.22
C ASP A 554 42.69 7.05 -22.94
N GLY A 555 43.53 6.16 -22.39
CA GLY A 555 44.90 5.89 -22.82
C GLY A 555 45.96 6.60 -21.96
N THR A 556 45.56 7.57 -21.14
CA THR A 556 46.47 8.35 -20.26
C THR A 556 46.00 8.36 -18.81
N THR A 557 44.71 8.55 -18.58
CA THR A 557 44.08 8.74 -17.28
C THR A 557 42.89 7.81 -17.15
N THR A 558 42.71 7.25 -15.95
CA THR A 558 41.50 6.50 -15.64
C THR A 558 40.50 7.41 -14.93
N TRP A 559 39.34 7.62 -15.54
CA TRP A 559 38.28 8.49 -15.04
C TRP A 559 37.13 7.66 -14.48
N SER A 560 36.55 8.07 -13.36
CA SER A 560 35.28 7.47 -12.91
C SER A 560 34.42 8.41 -12.07
N ALA A 561 33.11 8.28 -12.18
CA ALA A 561 32.14 8.98 -11.38
C ALA A 561 31.15 7.98 -10.75
N GLY A 562 31.00 8.02 -9.43
CA GLY A 562 29.92 7.29 -8.75
C GLY A 562 28.55 7.85 -9.14
N GLY A 563 27.54 6.99 -9.18
CA GLY A 563 26.14 7.42 -9.28
C GLY A 563 25.62 8.01 -7.97
N ASN A 564 24.54 8.77 -8.04
CA ASN A 564 23.88 9.32 -6.85
C ASN A 564 22.97 8.27 -6.18
N GLY A 565 22.86 8.30 -4.86
CA GLY A 565 21.95 7.45 -4.11
C GLY A 565 20.48 7.85 -4.31
N GLY A 566 19.58 6.87 -4.30
CA GLY A 566 18.14 7.12 -4.38
C GLY A 566 17.59 7.79 -3.13
N SER A 567 16.61 8.66 -3.30
CA SER A 567 15.87 9.29 -2.20
C SER A 567 14.90 8.31 -1.54
N GLY A 568 14.69 8.43 -0.24
CA GLY A 568 13.62 7.71 0.46
C GLY A 568 12.23 8.26 0.13
N GLY A 569 11.22 7.39 0.16
CA GLY A 569 9.82 7.75 -0.04
C GLY A 569 9.19 8.37 1.21
N THR A 570 8.12 9.14 1.03
CA THR A 570 7.40 9.76 2.16
C THR A 570 6.55 8.74 2.91
N GLY A 571 6.49 8.85 4.23
CA GLY A 571 5.55 8.12 5.06
C GLY A 571 4.10 8.56 4.82
N GLY A 572 3.20 7.59 4.88
CA GLY A 572 1.76 7.74 4.71
C GLY A 572 1.09 8.40 5.89
N MET A 573 -0.03 9.09 5.64
CA MET A 573 -0.76 9.83 6.67
C MET A 573 -1.81 8.96 7.37
N SER A 574 -2.11 9.29 8.63
CA SER A 574 -3.26 8.76 9.38
C SER A 574 -4.27 9.87 9.66
N GLY A 575 -5.51 9.72 9.22
CA GLY A 575 -6.61 10.65 9.46
C GLY A 575 -7.19 10.57 10.88
N GLY A 576 -6.78 9.59 11.69
CA GLY A 576 -7.38 9.26 12.99
C GLY A 576 -6.35 8.90 14.06
N THR A 577 -6.71 7.98 14.96
CA THR A 577 -5.85 7.60 16.11
C THR A 577 -4.64 6.75 15.74
N GLY A 578 -4.53 6.28 14.50
CA GLY A 578 -3.38 5.51 14.05
C GLY A 578 -2.13 6.37 13.85
N ASN A 579 -0.97 5.73 13.80
CA ASN A 579 0.32 6.39 13.65
C ASN A 579 0.54 6.87 12.22
N GLY A 580 1.27 7.97 12.03
CA GLY A 580 1.81 8.32 10.72
C GLY A 580 2.94 7.34 10.35
N GLY A 581 3.07 7.02 9.06
CA GLY A 581 4.14 6.15 8.59
C GLY A 581 5.49 6.85 8.63
N ASN A 582 6.58 6.11 8.85
CA ASN A 582 7.92 6.68 8.79
C ASN A 582 8.34 6.95 7.34
N GLY A 583 9.20 7.94 7.13
CA GLY A 583 9.88 8.12 5.85
C GLY A 583 10.82 6.94 5.55
N GLY A 584 11.04 6.67 4.27
CA GLY A 584 11.98 5.65 3.83
C GLY A 584 13.43 6.11 3.90
N ALA A 585 14.36 5.19 4.14
CA ALA A 585 15.79 5.51 4.18
C ALA A 585 16.32 5.91 2.81
N ALA A 586 17.22 6.88 2.76
CA ALA A 586 17.96 7.19 1.56
C ALA A 586 19.13 6.21 1.34
N ALA A 587 19.57 6.10 0.09
CA ALA A 587 20.78 5.36 -0.23
C ALA A 587 22.01 6.28 -0.30
N ALA A 588 23.18 5.71 -0.02
CA ALA A 588 24.46 6.38 -0.24
C ALA A 588 24.76 6.54 -1.73
N GLY A 589 25.51 7.59 -2.07
CA GLY A 589 26.16 7.72 -3.37
C GLY A 589 27.28 6.69 -3.50
N ALA A 590 27.54 6.27 -4.73
CA ALA A 590 28.61 5.30 -4.98
C ALA A 590 29.98 5.96 -4.88
N ASP A 591 30.96 5.22 -4.38
CA ASP A 591 32.36 5.61 -4.50
C ASP A 591 32.80 5.63 -5.97
N GLY A 592 33.70 6.55 -6.30
CA GLY A 592 34.51 6.49 -7.49
C GLY A 592 35.55 5.36 -7.41
N ALA A 593 36.06 4.93 -8.55
CA ALA A 593 37.17 4.00 -8.63
C ALA A 593 38.42 4.56 -7.93
N THR A 594 39.28 3.67 -7.45
CA THR A 594 40.52 4.00 -6.76
C THR A 594 41.71 3.32 -7.44
N GLY A 595 42.92 3.86 -7.28
CA GLY A 595 44.14 3.30 -7.87
C GLY A 595 45.11 4.37 -8.35
N ALA A 596 46.30 3.93 -8.77
CA ALA A 596 47.30 4.83 -9.35
C ALA A 596 46.82 5.34 -10.72
N GLY A 597 46.94 6.66 -10.95
CA GLY A 597 46.50 7.29 -12.21
C GLY A 597 44.98 7.39 -12.36
N VAL A 598 44.22 7.17 -11.28
CA VAL A 598 42.76 7.29 -11.28
C VAL A 598 42.34 8.67 -10.78
N VAL A 599 41.56 9.38 -11.58
CA VAL A 599 40.84 10.61 -11.21
C VAL A 599 39.37 10.24 -11.07
N SER A 600 38.83 10.36 -9.86
CA SER A 600 37.45 9.96 -9.59
C SER A 600 36.68 10.91 -8.70
N ILE A 601 35.38 11.00 -8.96
CA ILE A 601 34.42 11.70 -8.12
C ILE A 601 33.44 10.68 -7.51
N GLY A 602 33.14 10.85 -6.23
CA GLY A 602 32.06 10.11 -5.57
C GLY A 602 30.69 10.70 -5.90
N GLY A 603 29.67 9.84 -5.89
CA GLY A 603 28.28 10.27 -6.11
C GLY A 603 27.65 10.92 -4.88
N MET A 604 26.59 11.71 -5.08
CA MET A 604 25.86 12.34 -3.96
C MET A 604 24.99 11.32 -3.22
N GLY A 605 24.82 11.50 -1.92
CA GLY A 605 23.85 10.74 -1.12
C GLY A 605 22.40 11.17 -1.41
N GLY A 606 21.46 10.22 -1.32
CA GLY A 606 20.04 10.49 -1.49
C GLY A 606 19.44 11.26 -0.31
N SER A 607 18.33 11.97 -0.53
CA SER A 607 17.58 12.61 0.57
C SER A 607 16.70 11.60 1.32
N GLY A 608 16.67 11.67 2.65
CA GLY A 608 15.79 10.86 3.48
C GLY A 608 14.32 11.19 3.25
N GLY A 609 13.45 10.18 3.35
CA GLY A 609 12.00 10.36 3.21
C GLY A 609 11.40 11.13 4.38
N ALA A 610 10.41 11.98 4.12
CA ALA A 610 9.67 12.67 5.17
C ALA A 610 8.71 11.72 5.91
N GLY A 611 8.49 11.96 7.21
CA GLY A 611 7.51 11.24 8.00
C GLY A 611 6.06 11.65 7.71
N GLY A 612 5.13 10.72 7.87
CA GLY A 612 3.70 10.91 7.67
C GLY A 612 3.02 11.61 8.85
N SER A 613 1.96 12.36 8.56
CA SER A 613 1.18 13.05 9.57
C SER A 613 0.17 12.14 10.27
N THR A 614 -0.35 12.57 11.42
CA THR A 614 -1.45 11.88 12.12
C THR A 614 -2.34 12.87 12.89
N SER A 615 -3.59 12.49 13.16
CA SER A 615 -4.51 13.25 14.02
C SER A 615 -4.73 12.64 15.40
N GLY A 616 -3.97 11.62 15.80
CA GLY A 616 -4.14 11.05 17.14
C GLY A 616 -3.15 9.97 17.56
N GLY A 617 -2.38 9.41 16.63
CA GLY A 617 -1.29 8.49 16.93
C GLY A 617 0.06 9.20 17.06
N THR A 618 1.16 8.47 16.95
CA THR A 618 2.51 9.07 16.83
C THR A 618 2.75 9.49 15.38
N ALA A 619 3.19 10.72 15.14
CA ALA A 619 3.58 11.13 13.78
C ALA A 619 4.85 10.39 13.34
N GLY A 620 4.97 10.17 12.03
CA GLY A 620 6.09 9.43 11.46
C GLY A 620 7.40 10.21 11.58
N ALA A 621 8.50 9.51 11.81
CA ALA A 621 9.83 10.10 11.76
C ALA A 621 10.28 10.31 10.30
N GLY A 622 11.02 11.38 10.06
CA GLY A 622 11.83 11.52 8.85
C GLY A 622 13.04 10.60 8.90
N ALA A 623 13.46 10.10 7.75
CA ALA A 623 14.59 9.17 7.66
C ALA A 623 15.93 9.89 7.42
N ASP A 624 17.03 9.21 7.70
CA ASP A 624 18.37 9.74 7.47
C ASP A 624 18.67 9.92 5.98
N GLY A 625 19.45 10.95 5.66
CA GLY A 625 20.03 11.16 4.34
C GLY A 625 21.21 10.21 4.09
N GLY A 626 21.42 9.86 2.82
CA GLY A 626 22.49 8.95 2.41
C GLY A 626 23.86 9.63 2.49
N ALA A 627 24.92 8.86 2.76
CA ALA A 627 26.27 9.39 2.67
C ALA A 627 26.67 9.70 1.21
N GLY A 628 27.51 10.70 1.00
CA GLY A 628 28.20 10.91 -0.26
C GLY A 628 29.30 9.87 -0.47
N GLY A 629 29.51 9.45 -1.71
CA GLY A 629 30.56 8.52 -2.08
C GLY A 629 31.94 9.17 -2.03
N ASN A 630 32.97 8.38 -1.80
CA ASN A 630 34.36 8.83 -1.83
C ASN A 630 34.87 8.93 -3.27
N GLY A 631 35.84 9.80 -3.53
CA GLY A 631 36.56 9.84 -4.81
C GLY A 631 38.03 10.15 -4.60
N THR A 632 38.87 9.83 -5.58
CA THR A 632 40.29 10.19 -5.53
C THR A 632 40.49 11.69 -5.69
N ALA A 633 39.64 12.35 -6.49
CA ALA A 633 39.66 13.79 -6.71
C ALA A 633 38.61 14.52 -5.88
N SER A 634 37.34 14.10 -5.98
CA SER A 634 36.27 14.72 -5.20
C SER A 634 35.39 13.73 -4.46
N GLY A 635 35.04 14.08 -3.22
CA GLY A 635 34.00 13.39 -2.48
C GLY A 635 32.62 13.91 -2.85
N GLY A 636 31.62 13.04 -2.87
CA GLY A 636 30.23 13.40 -3.10
C GLY A 636 29.59 14.06 -1.87
N GLU A 637 28.56 14.84 -2.10
CA GLU A 637 27.81 15.52 -1.05
C GLU A 637 26.92 14.54 -0.26
N GLY A 638 26.80 14.77 1.05
CA GLY A 638 25.85 14.05 1.90
C GLY A 638 24.40 14.47 1.64
N GLY A 639 23.48 13.50 1.68
CA GLY A 639 22.06 13.75 1.47
C GLY A 639 21.39 14.41 2.67
N ARG A 640 20.34 15.22 2.42
CA ARG A 640 19.55 15.84 3.48
C ARG A 640 18.70 14.79 4.22
N GLY A 641 18.59 14.89 5.55
CA GLY A 641 17.64 14.11 6.34
C GLY A 641 16.19 14.53 6.10
N GLY A 642 15.27 13.57 6.14
CA GLY A 642 13.85 13.80 5.93
C GLY A 642 13.22 14.56 7.10
N ASP A 643 12.22 15.39 6.81
CA ASP A 643 11.49 16.12 7.85
C ASP A 643 10.52 15.17 8.59
N GLY A 644 10.31 15.40 9.89
CA GLY A 644 9.35 14.65 10.70
C GLY A 644 7.90 15.05 10.38
N GLY A 645 6.99 14.08 10.50
CA GLY A 645 5.58 14.29 10.21
C GLY A 645 4.89 15.19 11.25
N PRO A 646 3.92 16.03 10.85
CA PRO A 646 3.16 16.83 11.80
C PRO A 646 2.13 15.99 12.58
N GLY A 647 1.93 16.35 13.85
CA GLY A 647 0.90 15.78 14.73
C GLY A 647 -0.26 16.76 14.93
N TYR A 648 -1.48 16.33 14.64
CA TYR A 648 -2.69 17.12 14.82
C TYR A 648 -3.52 16.58 16.00
N GLN A 649 -4.34 17.45 16.59
CA GLN A 649 -5.21 17.09 17.70
C GLN A 649 -6.45 16.35 17.19
N GLY A 650 -6.67 15.14 17.71
CA GLY A 650 -7.90 14.37 17.54
C GLY A 650 -8.79 14.48 18.77
N LEU A 651 -10.02 14.00 18.65
CA LEU A 651 -11.03 14.09 19.73
C LEU A 651 -10.65 13.27 21.00
N ALA A 652 -9.74 12.30 20.89
CA ALA A 652 -9.46 11.32 21.94
C ALA A 652 -7.99 11.25 22.42
N THR A 653 -7.01 11.64 21.61
CA THR A 653 -5.58 11.50 21.94
C THR A 653 -4.75 12.66 21.37
N LYS A 654 -3.62 12.95 22.04
CA LYS A 654 -2.70 14.02 21.69
C LYS A 654 -1.55 13.45 20.86
N SER A 655 -1.27 14.01 19.68
CA SER A 655 -0.20 13.55 18.81
C SER A 655 1.00 14.49 18.84
N GLY A 656 2.16 13.96 19.20
CA GLY A 656 3.44 14.68 19.06
C GLY A 656 3.94 14.66 17.62
N GLY A 657 4.74 15.67 17.27
CA GLY A 657 5.41 15.73 15.98
C GLY A 657 6.55 14.71 15.86
N GLY A 658 6.77 14.19 14.65
CA GLY A 658 7.81 13.22 14.37
C GLY A 658 9.21 13.85 14.41
N ALA A 659 10.23 13.08 14.75
CA ALA A 659 11.61 13.56 14.66
C ALA A 659 12.05 13.73 13.20
N GLY A 660 12.89 14.73 12.93
CA GLY A 660 13.61 14.84 11.66
C GLY A 660 14.78 13.86 11.59
N GLY A 661 15.09 13.38 10.40
CA GLY A 661 16.23 12.48 10.15
C GLY A 661 17.56 13.24 10.10
N ASN A 662 18.67 12.53 10.33
CA ASN A 662 20.00 13.11 10.25
C ASN A 662 20.42 13.33 8.80
N GLY A 663 21.28 14.31 8.56
CA GLY A 663 21.96 14.47 7.29
C GLY A 663 23.06 13.43 7.10
N GLY A 664 23.25 13.00 5.86
CA GLY A 664 24.31 12.05 5.50
C GLY A 664 25.70 12.68 5.54
N ALA A 665 26.73 11.88 5.80
CA ALA A 665 28.11 12.35 5.75
C ALA A 665 28.53 12.70 4.32
N GLY A 666 29.39 13.70 4.16
CA GLY A 666 30.09 13.98 2.91
C GLY A 666 31.19 12.95 2.63
N GLY A 667 31.43 12.68 1.36
CA GLY A 667 32.46 11.75 0.91
C GLY A 667 33.87 12.31 0.98
N ASN A 668 34.86 11.44 1.11
CA ASN A 668 36.27 11.82 1.19
C ASN A 668 36.86 12.11 -0.20
N SER A 669 37.86 13.00 -0.25
CA SER A 669 38.75 13.19 -1.39
C SER A 669 40.12 12.57 -1.13
N GLY A 670 40.61 11.77 -2.08
CA GLY A 670 41.95 11.18 -2.07
C GLY A 670 43.10 12.17 -2.33
N GLY A 671 42.80 13.43 -2.68
CA GLY A 671 43.79 14.49 -2.87
C GLY A 671 44.35 14.59 -4.29
N VAL A 672 43.77 13.87 -5.26
CA VAL A 672 44.15 13.96 -6.68
C VAL A 672 43.57 15.25 -7.26
N ALA A 673 44.38 16.05 -7.93
CA ALA A 673 43.91 17.24 -8.64
C ALA A 673 43.20 16.84 -9.94
N THR A 674 42.01 17.37 -10.17
CA THR A 674 41.33 17.26 -11.46
C THR A 674 42.07 18.11 -12.51
N PRO A 675 42.54 17.52 -13.62
CA PRO A 675 43.13 18.26 -14.75
C PRO A 675 42.13 19.18 -15.48
N ASP A 676 42.63 20.20 -16.18
CA ASP A 676 41.79 21.15 -16.94
C ASP A 676 41.05 20.49 -18.13
N ASP A 677 41.57 19.39 -18.65
CA ASP A 677 41.00 18.60 -19.76
C ASP A 677 40.06 17.48 -19.27
N ALA A 678 39.63 17.52 -18.01
CA ALA A 678 38.77 16.50 -17.43
C ALA A 678 37.39 16.40 -18.13
N PRO A 679 36.80 15.21 -18.17
CA PRO A 679 35.43 15.02 -18.64
C PRO A 679 34.44 15.91 -17.89
N ALA A 680 33.38 16.31 -18.60
CA ALA A 680 32.33 17.15 -18.04
C ALA A 680 31.76 16.57 -16.73
N GLY A 681 31.75 17.41 -15.68
CA GLY A 681 31.22 17.11 -14.35
C GLY A 681 32.24 16.80 -13.26
N PHE A 682 33.55 16.78 -13.54
CA PHE A 682 34.58 16.51 -12.51
C PHE A 682 34.96 17.72 -11.65
N GLY A 683 34.88 18.94 -12.19
CA GLY A 683 35.12 20.18 -11.45
C GLY A 683 36.46 20.25 -10.72
N THR A 684 36.66 21.28 -9.90
CA THR A 684 37.83 21.37 -9.02
C THR A 684 37.76 20.32 -7.91
N SER A 685 38.88 19.69 -7.58
CA SER A 685 38.93 18.69 -6.49
C SER A 685 38.48 19.27 -5.15
N HIS A 686 37.58 18.57 -4.45
CA HIS A 686 37.10 18.95 -3.12
C HIS A 686 36.62 17.74 -2.31
N ALA A 687 36.70 17.79 -0.99
CA ALA A 687 35.94 16.85 -0.16
C ALA A 687 34.45 17.20 -0.16
N GLY A 688 33.58 16.23 0.09
CA GLY A 688 32.14 16.44 0.12
C GLY A 688 31.68 17.12 1.41
N THR A 689 30.67 17.98 1.32
CA THR A 689 29.97 18.55 2.47
C THR A 689 28.98 17.54 3.07
N GLY A 690 28.75 17.65 4.37
CA GLY A 690 27.72 16.89 5.07
C GLY A 690 26.32 17.43 4.75
N GLY A 691 25.35 16.53 4.63
CA GLY A 691 23.96 16.88 4.40
C GLY A 691 23.32 17.58 5.61
N ALA A 692 22.31 18.40 5.38
CA ALA A 692 21.55 19.02 6.46
C ALA A 692 20.64 17.99 7.17
N GLY A 693 20.42 18.16 8.47
CA GLY A 693 19.39 17.44 9.20
C GLY A 693 17.98 17.89 8.82
N GLY A 694 17.02 16.98 8.91
CA GLY A 694 15.60 17.25 8.70
C GLY A 694 14.98 18.00 9.86
N ALA A 695 13.95 18.80 9.60
CA ALA A 695 13.19 19.49 10.63
C ALA A 695 12.33 18.50 11.44
N GLY A 696 12.14 18.76 12.73
CA GLY A 696 11.14 18.08 13.54
C GLY A 696 9.72 18.52 13.16
N GLY A 697 8.79 17.57 13.17
CA GLY A 697 7.38 17.84 12.87
C GLY A 697 6.73 18.73 13.93
N SER A 698 5.85 19.63 13.51
CA SER A 698 5.06 20.44 14.44
C SER A 698 3.92 19.62 15.06
N ALA A 699 3.59 19.91 16.32
CA ALA A 699 2.39 19.43 16.98
C ALA A 699 1.41 20.59 17.23
N SER A 700 0.11 20.35 17.07
CA SER A 700 -0.93 21.33 17.42
C SER A 700 -1.49 21.07 18.82
N TYR A 701 -1.61 22.11 19.64
CA TYR A 701 -2.34 22.16 20.92
C TYR A 701 -2.14 20.95 21.85
N SER A 702 -1.24 21.09 22.83
CA SER A 702 -1.03 20.20 23.99
C SER A 702 -0.17 18.94 23.82
N ALA A 703 0.57 18.81 22.71
CA ALA A 703 1.58 17.76 22.49
C ALA A 703 2.98 18.33 22.18
N ALA A 704 4.00 17.48 22.25
CA ALA A 704 5.39 17.88 22.01
C ALA A 704 5.70 17.97 20.50
N GLY A 705 6.45 18.99 20.10
CA GLY A 705 7.05 19.07 18.77
C GLY A 705 8.18 18.06 18.61
N GLY A 706 8.43 17.67 17.37
CA GLY A 706 9.49 16.73 17.03
C GLY A 706 10.89 17.32 17.18
N GLN A 707 11.88 16.48 17.45
CA GLN A 707 13.28 16.92 17.47
C GLN A 707 13.81 17.15 16.06
N GLY A 708 14.65 18.17 15.87
CA GLY A 708 15.41 18.35 14.63
C GLY A 708 16.52 17.31 14.49
N GLY A 709 16.78 16.84 13.27
CA GLY A 709 17.86 15.91 12.97
C GLY A 709 19.23 16.58 12.96
N ASN A 710 20.30 15.84 13.24
CA ASN A 710 21.65 16.40 13.21
C ASN A 710 22.15 16.57 11.77
N GLY A 711 23.02 17.56 11.54
CA GLY A 711 23.75 17.68 10.29
C GLY A 711 24.81 16.59 10.15
N GLY A 712 25.05 16.15 8.91
CA GLY A 712 26.06 15.16 8.58
C GLY A 712 27.47 15.73 8.69
N THR A 713 28.47 14.86 8.91
CA THR A 713 29.88 15.28 8.95
C THR A 713 30.39 15.61 7.54
N GLY A 714 31.27 16.60 7.41
CA GLY A 714 32.01 16.83 6.18
C GLY A 714 33.03 15.72 5.91
N GLY A 715 33.34 15.48 4.64
CA GLY A 715 34.30 14.48 4.20
C GLY A 715 35.74 14.90 4.40
N ALA A 716 36.65 13.94 4.52
CA ALA A 716 38.07 14.21 4.69
C ALA A 716 38.76 14.59 3.37
N GLY A 717 39.66 15.58 3.42
CA GLY A 717 40.55 15.97 2.32
C GLY A 717 41.96 15.41 2.51
N SER A 718 42.49 14.75 1.48
CA SER A 718 43.90 14.33 1.43
C SER A 718 44.73 15.31 0.60
N GLY A 719 46.06 15.31 0.78
CA GLY A 719 46.96 16.24 0.12
C GLY A 719 46.63 17.69 0.45
N SER A 720 46.60 18.56 -0.57
CA SER A 720 46.27 19.98 -0.43
C SER A 720 44.77 20.27 -0.40
N ILE A 721 43.91 19.24 -0.43
CA ILE A 721 42.46 19.41 -0.45
C ILE A 721 41.95 19.71 0.96
N ASP A 722 41.10 20.73 1.05
CA ASP A 722 40.43 21.10 2.29
C ASP A 722 39.41 20.03 2.70
N GLY A 723 39.20 19.90 4.01
CA GLY A 723 38.12 19.09 4.55
C GLY A 723 36.75 19.69 4.19
N GLY A 724 35.78 18.82 3.96
CA GLY A 724 34.41 19.24 3.62
C GLY A 724 33.71 19.92 4.80
N THR A 725 32.75 20.78 4.51
CA THR A 725 31.98 21.45 5.56
C THR A 725 30.98 20.49 6.20
N GLY A 726 30.75 20.58 7.50
CA GLY A 726 29.67 19.87 8.16
C GLY A 726 28.29 20.44 7.78
N GLY A 727 27.28 19.58 7.76
CA GLY A 727 25.90 19.95 7.46
C GLY A 727 25.23 20.70 8.59
N ALA A 728 24.23 21.52 8.26
CA ALA A 728 23.44 22.22 9.27
C ALA A 728 22.51 21.27 10.04
N GLY A 729 22.31 21.52 11.33
CA GLY A 729 21.28 20.85 12.12
C GLY A 729 19.86 21.29 11.74
N GLY A 730 18.91 20.38 11.82
CA GLY A 730 17.50 20.63 11.54
C GLY A 730 16.81 21.43 12.64
N ALA A 731 15.78 22.18 12.28
CA ALA A 731 14.96 22.91 13.24
C ALA A 731 14.15 21.97 14.13
N GLY A 732 13.92 22.36 15.39
CA GLY A 732 12.96 21.69 16.26
C GLY A 732 11.52 22.02 15.86
N GLY A 733 10.61 21.08 16.04
CA GLY A 733 9.19 21.24 15.75
C GLY A 733 8.48 22.08 16.80
N ASN A 734 7.46 22.83 16.39
CA ASN A 734 6.62 23.60 17.31
C ASN A 734 5.70 22.69 18.13
N GLY A 735 5.28 23.13 19.31
CA GLY A 735 4.25 22.44 20.12
C GLY A 735 4.25 22.89 21.58
N VAL A 736 3.40 22.30 22.43
CA VAL A 736 3.36 22.62 23.88
C VAL A 736 4.64 22.21 24.60
N THR A 737 5.39 21.24 24.10
CA THR A 737 6.81 21.17 24.43
C THR A 737 7.54 21.27 23.12
N ALA A 738 8.10 22.43 22.85
CA ALA A 738 8.81 22.64 21.62
C ALA A 738 9.98 21.66 21.48
N GLY A 739 10.18 21.16 20.27
CA GLY A 739 11.31 20.33 19.93
C GLY A 739 12.61 21.12 20.01
N ASN A 740 13.66 20.47 20.47
CA ASN A 740 15.01 20.97 20.35
C ASN A 740 15.49 20.82 18.91
N ALA A 741 16.38 21.73 18.52
CA ALA A 741 17.04 21.63 17.23
C ALA A 741 18.13 20.55 17.23
N GLY A 742 18.46 20.09 16.03
CA GLY A 742 19.60 19.22 15.79
C GLY A 742 20.92 19.98 15.82
N ASN A 743 21.99 19.28 16.15
CA ASN A 743 23.34 19.84 16.13
C ASN A 743 23.87 19.93 14.70
N GLY A 744 24.75 20.90 14.45
CA GLY A 744 25.53 20.95 13.22
C GLY A 744 26.54 19.82 13.16
N GLY A 745 26.77 19.30 11.96
CA GLY A 745 27.75 18.24 11.73
C GLY A 745 29.19 18.74 11.85
N ALA A 746 30.11 17.87 12.23
CA ALA A 746 31.53 18.22 12.28
C ALA A 746 32.09 18.51 10.87
N GLY A 747 33.04 19.44 10.79
CA GLY A 747 33.83 19.64 9.57
C GLY A 747 34.79 18.47 9.34
N GLY A 748 35.06 18.17 8.07
CA GLY A 748 35.95 17.09 7.66
C GLY A 748 37.41 17.40 7.95
N THR A 749 38.20 16.37 8.21
CA THR A 749 39.65 16.53 8.45
C THR A 749 40.41 16.79 7.17
N ALA A 750 41.57 17.43 7.26
CA ALA A 750 42.49 17.60 6.14
C ALA A 750 43.92 17.13 6.48
N ALA A 751 44.68 16.73 5.46
CA ALA A 751 46.12 16.48 5.62
C ALA A 751 46.90 17.82 5.57
N ALA A 752 47.15 18.33 4.37
CA ALA A 752 47.87 19.58 4.14
C ALA A 752 46.96 20.77 3.79
N GLY A 753 45.75 20.51 3.30
CA GLY A 753 44.69 21.52 3.20
C GLY A 753 44.17 21.98 4.57
N ASN A 754 43.23 22.91 4.56
CA ASN A 754 42.57 23.40 5.76
C ASN A 754 41.48 22.43 6.21
N GLY A 755 41.29 22.31 7.53
CA GLY A 755 40.17 21.56 8.07
C GLY A 755 38.83 22.17 7.66
N GLY A 756 37.82 21.33 7.47
CA GLY A 756 36.49 21.79 7.07
C GLY A 756 35.78 22.57 8.17
N THR A 757 34.89 23.49 7.81
CA THR A 757 34.10 24.21 8.80
C THR A 757 33.01 23.31 9.39
N GLY A 758 32.77 23.41 10.69
CA GLY A 758 31.61 22.77 11.32
C GLY A 758 30.30 23.39 10.84
N GLY A 759 29.25 22.58 10.76
CA GLY A 759 27.92 23.03 10.37
C GLY A 759 27.23 23.85 11.47
N ALA A 760 26.30 24.71 11.08
CA ALA A 760 25.51 25.47 12.05
C ALA A 760 24.52 24.57 12.81
N GLY A 761 24.29 24.85 14.08
CA GLY A 761 23.19 24.24 14.84
C GLY A 761 21.83 24.75 14.38
N GLY A 762 20.80 23.91 14.51
CA GLY A 762 19.44 24.26 14.11
C GLY A 762 18.75 25.23 15.08
N THR A 763 17.62 25.79 14.66
CA THR A 763 16.77 26.64 15.51
C THR A 763 15.82 25.80 16.37
N GLY A 764 15.71 26.10 17.67
CA GLY A 764 14.72 25.45 18.53
C GLY A 764 13.28 25.80 18.13
N GLY A 765 12.33 24.89 18.41
CA GLY A 765 10.93 25.09 18.08
C GLY A 765 10.26 26.16 18.95
N THR A 766 9.20 26.78 18.43
CA THR A 766 8.36 27.71 19.19
C THR A 766 7.34 26.94 20.01
N ALA A 767 7.17 27.34 21.27
CA ALA A 767 6.20 26.74 22.16
C ALA A 767 4.80 27.36 22.01
N ASP A 768 3.77 26.52 22.19
CA ASP A 768 2.37 26.97 22.18
C ASP A 768 2.02 27.80 23.42
N ASP A 769 1.08 28.74 23.24
CA ASP A 769 0.48 29.51 24.32
C ASP A 769 -0.33 28.61 25.27
N GLY A 770 -0.42 29.03 26.53
CA GLY A 770 -1.28 28.43 27.54
C GLY A 770 -2.77 28.61 27.19
N ALA A 771 -3.58 27.60 27.50
CA ALA A 771 -5.02 27.65 27.23
C ALA A 771 -5.70 28.80 27.99
N ALA A 772 -6.63 29.50 27.34
CA ALA A 772 -7.46 30.48 28.04
C ALA A 772 -8.34 29.81 29.10
N GLY A 773 -8.57 30.51 30.21
CA GLY A 773 -9.45 30.07 31.28
C GLY A 773 -10.91 30.04 30.83
N ILE A 774 -11.65 29.02 31.28
CA ILE A 774 -13.07 28.88 30.95
C ILE A 774 -13.89 30.03 31.56
N SER A 775 -14.89 30.51 30.83
CA SER A 775 -15.81 31.50 31.39
C SER A 775 -16.64 30.87 32.51
N GLY A 776 -16.82 31.63 33.59
CA GLY A 776 -17.79 31.33 34.64
C GLY A 776 -19.24 31.55 34.20
N ILE A 777 -19.48 32.07 32.98
CA ILE A 777 -20.79 32.18 32.35
C ILE A 777 -21.02 30.90 31.52
N PRO A 778 -22.08 30.12 31.80
CA PRO A 778 -22.32 28.87 31.12
C PRO A 778 -22.70 29.09 29.66
N VAL A 779 -22.18 28.22 28.79
CA VAL A 779 -22.39 28.29 27.33
C VAL A 779 -23.81 27.85 26.93
N LEU A 780 -24.48 27.04 27.76
CA LEU A 780 -25.88 26.63 27.55
C LEU A 780 -26.85 27.32 28.53
N PRO A 781 -28.05 27.71 28.08
CA PRO A 781 -29.08 28.27 28.95
C PRO A 781 -29.46 27.31 30.09
N GLY A 782 -29.40 27.77 31.33
CA GLY A 782 -29.77 27.00 32.52
C GLY A 782 -28.61 26.43 33.35
N GLY A 783 -27.36 26.60 32.91
CA GLY A 783 -26.19 26.31 33.76
C GLY A 783 -26.05 27.30 34.93
N ALA A 784 -25.40 26.87 36.02
CA ALA A 784 -25.07 27.78 37.11
C ALA A 784 -23.85 28.65 36.76
N ASN A 785 -23.95 29.95 37.00
CA ASN A 785 -22.80 30.84 36.94
C ASN A 785 -21.77 30.46 38.01
N THR A 786 -20.48 30.61 37.70
CA THR A 786 -19.35 30.30 38.57
C THR A 786 -18.25 31.36 38.44
N ALA A 787 -17.16 31.22 39.20
CA ALA A 787 -15.96 32.00 38.99
C ALA A 787 -15.30 31.67 37.64
N GLY A 788 -14.58 32.63 37.08
CA GLY A 788 -13.79 32.41 35.87
C GLY A 788 -12.65 31.42 36.14
N GLY A 789 -12.41 30.51 35.21
CA GLY A 789 -11.27 29.60 35.27
C GLY A 789 -9.95 30.34 35.06
N ASN A 790 -8.87 29.88 35.70
CA ASN A 790 -7.55 30.44 35.46
C ASN A 790 -7.03 30.08 34.06
N GLY A 791 -6.28 30.98 33.44
CA GLY A 791 -5.51 30.70 32.24
C GLY A 791 -4.35 29.74 32.53
N GLY A 792 -4.05 28.88 31.57
CA GLY A 792 -2.91 27.96 31.64
C GLY A 792 -1.58 28.69 31.42
N ASN A 793 -0.51 28.16 31.99
CA ASN A 793 0.83 28.68 31.72
C ASN A 793 1.29 28.32 30.30
N GLY A 794 1.99 29.23 29.65
CA GLY A 794 2.71 28.96 28.42
C GLY A 794 3.93 28.09 28.67
N ALA A 795 4.37 27.38 27.64
CA ALA A 795 5.45 26.41 27.75
C ALA A 795 6.80 26.95 27.27
N ALA A 796 7.86 26.25 27.64
CA ALA A 796 9.21 26.65 27.28
C ALA A 796 9.53 26.35 25.80
N GLY A 797 10.19 27.30 25.14
CA GLY A 797 10.72 27.13 23.78
C GLY A 797 11.84 26.09 23.72
N GLY A 798 12.04 25.51 22.54
CA GLY A 798 13.02 24.45 22.33
C GLY A 798 14.45 25.00 22.37
N THR A 799 15.43 24.17 22.75
CA THR A 799 16.84 24.61 22.74
C THR A 799 17.38 24.68 21.32
N GLY A 800 18.22 25.69 21.04
CA GLY A 800 19.00 25.76 19.81
C GLY A 800 20.05 24.65 19.75
N GLY A 801 20.33 24.15 18.56
CA GLY A 801 21.33 23.10 18.35
C GLY A 801 22.74 23.63 18.52
N ASN A 802 23.68 22.78 18.94
CA ASN A 802 25.08 23.17 19.00
C ASN A 802 25.67 23.24 17.59
N GLY A 803 26.59 24.17 17.37
CA GLY A 803 27.41 24.20 16.16
C GLY A 803 28.37 23.01 16.12
N GLY A 804 28.64 22.51 14.92
CA GLY A 804 29.57 21.42 14.69
C GLY A 804 31.02 21.84 14.96
N VAL A 805 31.85 20.90 15.39
CA VAL A 805 33.28 21.14 15.59
C VAL A 805 33.98 21.30 14.23
N GLY A 806 34.92 22.23 14.12
CA GLY A 806 35.77 22.37 12.94
C GLY A 806 36.71 21.17 12.75
N GLY A 807 36.97 20.79 11.50
CA GLY A 807 37.82 19.65 11.17
C GLY A 807 39.30 19.90 11.51
N ALA A 808 40.02 18.86 11.92
CA ALA A 808 41.46 18.97 12.16
C ALA A 808 42.26 19.01 10.85
N SER A 809 43.43 19.65 10.86
CA SER A 809 44.42 19.61 9.78
C SER A 809 45.81 19.23 10.32
N THR A 810 46.55 18.39 9.58
CA THR A 810 47.90 17.99 10.03
C THR A 810 48.96 19.08 9.80
N SER A 811 48.94 19.77 8.66
CA SER A 811 49.89 20.84 8.34
C SER A 811 49.26 22.13 7.83
N GLY A 812 47.96 22.14 7.53
CA GLY A 812 47.19 23.35 7.23
C GLY A 812 46.59 23.98 8.50
N THR A 813 45.69 24.94 8.32
CA THR A 813 44.93 25.49 9.46
C THR A 813 43.77 24.57 9.83
N GLY A 814 43.44 24.46 11.10
CA GLY A 814 42.22 23.78 11.53
C GLY A 814 40.97 24.50 11.04
N GLY A 815 39.87 23.78 10.90
CA GLY A 815 38.60 24.33 10.45
C GLY A 815 37.91 25.18 11.50
N ASN A 816 37.06 26.10 11.06
CA ASN A 816 36.26 26.89 11.99
C ASN A 816 35.13 26.06 12.60
N GLY A 817 34.80 26.32 13.86
CA GLY A 817 33.60 25.77 14.47
C GLY A 817 32.33 26.41 13.90
N GLY A 818 31.26 25.62 13.79
CA GLY A 818 29.96 26.09 13.34
C GLY A 818 29.27 26.98 14.37
N ALA A 819 28.41 27.88 13.92
CA ALA A 819 27.61 28.71 14.84
C ALA A 819 26.59 27.85 15.60
N GLY A 820 26.37 28.18 16.88
CA GLY A 820 25.25 27.66 17.65
C GLY A 820 23.93 28.19 17.12
N GLY A 821 22.90 27.35 17.13
CA GLY A 821 21.57 27.68 16.68
C GLY A 821 20.79 28.51 17.69
N THR A 822 19.77 29.23 17.23
CA THR A 822 18.94 30.06 18.11
C THR A 822 18.00 29.20 18.96
N GLY A 823 17.77 29.59 20.21
CA GLY A 823 16.69 29.03 21.02
C GLY A 823 15.33 29.42 20.46
N GLY A 824 14.33 28.57 20.65
CA GLY A 824 12.96 28.82 20.24
C GLY A 824 12.19 29.68 21.23
N ASP A 825 11.13 30.32 20.77
CA ASP A 825 10.34 31.22 21.60
C ASP A 825 9.45 30.46 22.61
N GLY A 826 9.31 31.00 23.82
CA GLY A 826 8.37 30.50 24.83
C GLY A 826 6.93 30.93 24.53
N GLY A 827 5.97 30.06 24.85
CA GLY A 827 4.55 30.34 24.64
C GLY A 827 4.01 31.36 25.62
N GLY A 828 3.07 32.20 25.19
CA GLY A 828 2.36 33.14 26.05
C GLY A 828 1.49 32.45 27.11
N GLY A 829 1.23 33.13 28.22
CA GLY A 829 0.26 32.67 29.21
C GLY A 829 -1.18 32.86 28.73
N GLY A 830 -2.05 31.89 29.01
CA GLY A 830 -3.46 31.99 28.67
C GLY A 830 -4.16 33.09 29.47
N ALA A 831 -5.10 33.80 28.86
CA ALA A 831 -5.92 34.77 29.58
C ALA A 831 -6.83 34.07 30.62
N GLY A 832 -7.09 34.72 31.75
CA GLY A 832 -8.08 34.26 32.72
C GLY A 832 -9.50 34.37 32.18
N GLY A 833 -10.36 33.42 32.53
CA GLY A 833 -11.77 33.43 32.13
C GLY A 833 -12.57 34.50 32.88
N PRO A 834 -13.60 35.10 32.26
CA PRO A 834 -14.46 36.06 32.95
C PRO A 834 -15.36 35.35 33.99
N GLY A 835 -15.60 35.97 35.13
CA GLY A 835 -16.54 35.46 36.15
C GLY A 835 -18.01 35.62 35.76
N GLY A 836 -18.87 34.71 36.20
CA GLY A 836 -20.33 34.81 36.02
C GLY A 836 -21.02 35.60 37.14
N THR A 837 -22.36 35.70 37.10
CA THR A 837 -23.15 36.39 38.13
C THR A 837 -24.06 35.42 38.87
N ASN A 838 -23.99 35.37 40.20
CA ASN A 838 -24.90 34.54 41.00
C ASN A 838 -26.35 35.05 40.85
N PRO A 839 -27.28 34.24 40.29
CA PRO A 839 -28.65 34.68 40.03
C PRO A 839 -29.49 34.87 41.30
N ASP A 840 -29.13 34.22 42.41
CA ASP A 840 -29.89 34.25 43.66
C ASP A 840 -29.51 35.45 44.54
N THR A 841 -28.24 35.85 44.50
CA THR A 841 -27.71 36.96 45.31
C THR A 841 -27.44 38.23 44.52
N GLY A 842 -27.35 38.14 43.19
CA GLY A 842 -26.92 39.22 42.30
C GLY A 842 -25.42 39.54 42.36
N ASN A 843 -24.64 38.86 43.21
CA ASN A 843 -23.19 39.07 43.32
C ASN A 843 -22.47 38.51 42.08
N GLY A 844 -21.47 39.23 41.59
CA GLY A 844 -20.53 38.71 40.61
C GLY A 844 -19.54 37.73 41.25
N TYR A 845 -19.21 36.66 40.53
CA TYR A 845 -18.08 35.79 40.88
C TYR A 845 -16.78 36.38 40.35
N ASN A 846 -15.67 36.08 41.01
CA ASN A 846 -14.36 36.58 40.58
C ASN A 846 -13.99 36.04 39.19
N GLY A 847 -13.23 36.84 38.44
CA GLY A 847 -12.56 36.39 37.23
C GLY A 847 -11.38 35.47 37.55
N GLY A 848 -10.97 34.68 36.56
CA GLY A 848 -9.80 33.82 36.69
C GLY A 848 -8.50 34.59 36.56
N ASN A 849 -7.43 34.09 37.18
CA ASN A 849 -6.09 34.63 36.98
C ASN A 849 -5.57 34.29 35.59
N GLY A 850 -4.77 35.18 34.99
CA GLY A 850 -4.00 34.88 33.78
C GLY A 850 -2.85 33.91 34.08
N GLY A 851 -2.50 33.09 33.10
CA GLY A 851 -1.37 32.16 33.19
C GLY A 851 -0.02 32.87 33.03
N ASN A 852 1.05 32.26 33.52
CA ASN A 852 2.41 32.75 33.30
C ASN A 852 2.87 32.46 31.87
N GLY A 853 3.65 33.35 31.28
CA GLY A 853 4.36 33.09 30.03
C GLY A 853 5.48 32.07 30.22
N GLY A 854 5.75 31.29 29.18
CA GLY A 854 6.81 30.31 29.12
C GLY A 854 8.18 30.95 28.87
N ASN A 855 9.24 30.26 29.30
CA ASN A 855 10.61 30.74 29.06
C ASN A 855 11.01 30.51 27.60
N GLY A 856 11.80 31.43 27.05
CA GLY A 856 12.50 31.19 25.78
C GLY A 856 13.53 30.07 25.93
N GLY A 857 13.70 29.28 24.88
CA GLY A 857 14.72 28.23 24.82
C GLY A 857 16.13 28.81 24.83
N THR A 858 17.08 28.06 25.39
CA THR A 858 18.49 28.48 25.37
C THR A 858 19.06 28.40 23.96
N GLY A 859 19.91 29.36 23.60
CA GLY A 859 20.72 29.27 22.38
C GLY A 859 21.72 28.13 22.47
N GLY A 860 22.03 27.51 21.33
CA GLY A 860 23.04 26.47 21.25
C GLY A 860 24.45 27.02 21.37
N ASN A 861 25.38 26.17 21.80
CA ASN A 861 26.79 26.54 21.89
C ASN A 861 27.42 26.60 20.49
N GLY A 862 28.36 27.52 20.28
CA GLY A 862 29.22 27.48 19.12
C GLY A 862 30.13 26.25 19.14
N GLY A 863 30.38 25.67 17.97
CA GLY A 863 31.28 24.52 17.85
C GLY A 863 32.74 24.91 18.13
N GLY A 864 33.50 23.98 18.70
CA GLY A 864 34.94 24.17 18.91
C GLY A 864 35.70 24.28 17.58
N HIS A 865 36.87 24.92 17.61
CA HIS A 865 37.73 24.99 16.43
C HIS A 865 38.45 23.66 16.17
N GLY A 866 38.80 23.42 14.91
CA GLY A 866 39.73 22.36 14.54
C GLY A 866 41.16 22.73 14.93
N THR A 867 41.96 21.73 15.27
CA THR A 867 43.41 21.89 15.46
C THR A 867 44.12 21.85 14.11
N GLY A 868 45.17 22.64 13.93
CA GLY A 868 45.93 22.70 12.69
C GLY A 868 47.42 22.87 12.92
N GLY A 869 48.25 22.18 12.12
CA GLY A 869 49.70 22.33 12.17
C GLY A 869 50.20 23.75 11.85
N ALA A 870 49.45 24.50 11.02
CA ALA A 870 49.72 25.91 10.70
C ALA A 870 48.95 26.90 11.59
N GLY A 871 48.13 26.40 12.52
CA GLY A 871 47.28 27.21 13.39
C GLY A 871 45.88 26.61 13.54
N ASN A 872 45.21 26.90 14.66
CA ASN A 872 43.84 26.47 14.89
C ASN A 872 42.86 27.33 14.08
N GLY A 873 41.67 26.79 13.80
CA GLY A 873 40.56 27.58 13.30
C GLY A 873 39.99 28.52 14.37
N THR A 874 38.90 29.21 14.04
CA THR A 874 38.16 30.01 15.02
C THR A 874 36.98 29.22 15.57
N GLY A 875 36.70 29.35 16.88
CA GLY A 875 35.48 28.80 17.46
C GLY A 875 34.22 29.45 16.89
N GLY A 876 33.12 28.71 16.88
CA GLY A 876 31.84 29.18 16.38
C GLY A 876 31.19 30.21 17.29
N ALA A 877 30.37 31.09 16.72
CA ALA A 877 29.56 32.02 17.50
C ALA A 877 28.52 31.29 18.35
N ALA A 878 28.20 31.84 19.52
CA ALA A 878 27.08 31.38 20.33
C ALA A 878 25.73 31.67 19.66
N GLY A 879 24.78 30.76 19.81
CA GLY A 879 23.38 31.02 19.46
C GLY A 879 22.73 31.98 20.44
N SER A 880 21.84 32.83 19.95
CA SER A 880 20.98 33.66 20.81
C SER A 880 19.90 32.80 21.47
N GLY A 881 19.49 33.16 22.69
CA GLY A 881 18.30 32.57 23.31
C GLY A 881 17.01 33.04 22.64
N GLY A 882 15.94 32.27 22.82
CA GLY A 882 14.61 32.60 22.33
C GLY A 882 13.91 33.65 23.19
N ASN A 883 12.86 34.24 22.62
CA ASN A 883 12.05 35.23 23.32
C ASN A 883 11.19 34.59 24.42
N ALA A 884 10.91 35.39 25.46
CA ALA A 884 9.98 35.02 26.51
C ALA A 884 8.52 35.07 26.03
N GLY A 885 7.70 34.16 26.54
CA GLY A 885 6.26 34.25 26.42
C GLY A 885 5.68 35.41 27.23
N ALA A 886 4.69 36.09 26.67
CA ALA A 886 3.97 37.15 27.36
C ALA A 886 3.13 36.60 28.54
N ALA A 887 2.82 37.45 29.52
CA ALA A 887 1.89 37.11 30.58
C ALA A 887 0.45 37.00 30.08
N GLY A 888 -0.32 36.08 30.63
CA GLY A 888 -1.76 36.02 30.42
C GLY A 888 -2.47 37.18 31.11
N ALA A 889 -3.45 37.78 30.42
CA ALA A 889 -4.28 38.83 30.99
C ALA A 889 -5.19 38.28 32.10
N ALA A 890 -5.53 39.13 33.08
CA ALA A 890 -6.54 38.82 34.08
C ALA A 890 -7.93 38.66 33.45
N GLY A 891 -8.71 37.69 33.93
CA GLY A 891 -10.12 37.59 33.60
C GLY A 891 -10.93 38.64 34.38
N PRO A 892 -11.88 39.34 33.75
CA PRO A 892 -12.69 40.32 34.45
C PRO A 892 -13.66 39.62 35.43
N GLY A 893 -13.94 40.25 36.56
CA GLY A 893 -14.95 39.82 37.50
C GLY A 893 -16.35 39.87 36.91
N GLY A 894 -17.23 39.00 37.39
CA GLY A 894 -18.63 38.98 37.00
C GLY A 894 -19.33 40.28 37.37
N ALA A 895 -20.18 40.78 36.48
CA ALA A 895 -20.99 41.95 36.77
C ALA A 895 -22.00 41.65 37.87
N ALA A 896 -22.26 42.60 38.77
CA ALA A 896 -23.35 42.47 39.73
C ALA A 896 -24.69 42.86 39.13
N THR A 897 -25.75 42.28 39.68
CA THR A 897 -27.15 42.65 39.41
C THR A 897 -27.87 42.97 40.71
N GLY A 898 -28.83 43.90 40.66
CA GLY A 898 -29.57 44.33 41.85
C GLY A 898 -28.68 44.97 42.93
N THR A 899 -28.79 44.50 44.17
CA THR A 899 -27.96 44.96 45.31
C THR A 899 -26.65 44.20 45.47
N GLY A 900 -26.31 43.31 44.52
CA GLY A 900 -25.12 42.49 44.60
C GLY A 900 -23.81 43.29 44.41
N THR A 901 -22.69 42.71 44.82
CA THR A 901 -21.35 43.27 44.63
C THR A 901 -20.66 42.64 43.42
N PRO A 902 -19.97 43.42 42.56
CA PRO A 902 -19.22 42.86 41.43
C PRO A 902 -18.15 41.88 41.92
N GLY A 903 -17.84 40.89 41.07
CA GLY A 903 -16.70 40.01 41.31
C GLY A 903 -15.40 40.79 41.14
N ALA A 904 -14.34 40.36 41.83
CA ALA A 904 -13.01 40.91 41.59
C ALA A 904 -12.46 40.39 40.25
N ASP A 905 -11.72 41.24 39.54
CA ASP A 905 -10.88 40.79 38.44
C ASP A 905 -9.81 39.83 38.95
N GLY A 906 -9.39 38.89 38.11
CA GLY A 906 -8.24 38.04 38.40
C GLY A 906 -6.93 38.83 38.45
N ALA A 907 -5.84 38.16 38.81
CA ALA A 907 -4.50 38.71 38.64
C ALA A 907 -3.97 38.39 37.24
N ALA A 908 -3.20 39.29 36.64
CA ALA A 908 -2.42 38.96 35.45
C ALA A 908 -1.29 37.97 35.81
N GLY A 909 -0.88 37.15 34.85
CA GLY A 909 0.27 36.28 35.00
C GLY A 909 1.59 37.05 35.02
N SER A 910 2.69 36.32 35.18
CA SER A 910 4.04 36.85 34.96
C SER A 910 4.53 36.51 33.56
N ALA A 911 5.31 37.40 32.93
CA ALA A 911 5.99 37.08 31.69
C ALA A 911 7.08 36.02 31.94
N GLY A 912 7.39 35.23 30.92
CA GLY A 912 8.52 34.31 30.98
C GLY A 912 9.86 35.04 31.01
N THR A 913 10.94 34.26 31.07
CA THR A 913 12.31 34.78 30.91
C THR A 913 12.82 34.50 29.50
N THR A 914 13.60 35.43 28.94
CA THR A 914 14.29 35.20 27.67
C THR A 914 15.33 34.09 27.86
N GLY A 915 15.48 33.23 26.88
CA GLY A 915 16.50 32.18 26.93
C GLY A 915 17.90 32.75 27.07
N GLY A 916 18.78 32.05 27.77
CA GLY A 916 20.20 32.38 27.80
C GLY A 916 20.84 32.20 26.43
N SER A 917 21.81 33.04 26.07
CA SER A 917 22.69 32.75 24.93
C SER A 917 23.54 31.53 25.22
N GLY A 918 23.91 30.79 24.19
CA GLY A 918 24.92 29.74 24.30
C GLY A 918 26.30 30.31 24.63
N THR A 919 27.29 29.43 24.72
CA THR A 919 28.70 29.82 24.82
C THR A 919 29.36 29.81 23.45
N PRO A 920 30.27 30.76 23.13
CA PRO A 920 31.12 30.65 21.96
C PRO A 920 31.97 29.38 22.03
N GLY A 921 32.26 28.80 20.88
CA GLY A 921 33.13 27.63 20.81
C GLY A 921 34.58 28.00 21.14
N THR A 922 35.32 27.06 21.69
CA THR A 922 36.76 27.19 21.99
C THR A 922 37.58 26.19 21.21
#